data_AF-A0A3B8L1H1-F1
#
_entry.id   AF-A0A3B8L1H1-F1
#
_cell.length_a   1.000
_cell.length_b   1.000
_cell.length_c   1.000
_cell.angle_alpha   90.00
_cell.angle_beta   90.00
_cell.angle_gamma   90.00
#
_symmetry.space_group_name_H-M   'P 1'
#
loop_
_entity.id
_entity.type
_entity.pdbx_description
1 polymer ?
#
loop_
_entity_poly.entity_id
_entity_poly.type
_entity_poly.pdbx_seq_one_letter_code
_entity_poly.pdbx_strand_id
1 'polypeptide(L)'
;FSMTSPETSNTVVSDRDWSRCTVHFIWCQERTYYREKIEKTGYTDYYTHQVKADYPVAVEFIGTDAGDVIINSVGDVLVAQRIRAAAGEVVINVTNGSIGQIASSGLIEANQVNMVASGNIGAATAPLETDLVSIDGVTGRVDALSTGAGEVVLSERDGDLVIGTITATSGDVALSAPGNLQGFDGSSLVSGESLELISSFGSVGADGNLLQINSGDEQNSGVTARGRDGVYLRETTGDLKLVQALGTASADSATPASDVVIEVVAGNLIDQNFVEQRDDRAMAQLQSAWTTMRLVNTVDGDFATASAADEVARQKQGLAASYSNYWTARNVRTISADSVTVTFQSGGDEVDADNDQLDFSSDHPFSGGDRVVYATALSGSSSVEGLSDGAMYYVEVVDSNSIKLLDGADNVVNIAASEVSASQTLTRLGHGAAVFGSSDVAGDGMVTILGGHGFVDGQAVVYRPRNGDAAAGVVGGDDLGTALAYYVGVVDVTNFRLMATRDAALAGTGALQVSVDPDSVHELITYTADAYNPREFFDPSEDVQSLNDTIVFYDTEDVGHDLSEGQQVVYKRRIGDDDLANLAAETTYIVHVVDSQTIKLATSESNRAAGQFIDLTALATSGLHELQVTEVDGVAPAITTTDSDHADLIAQGYDEQFIVRSEEGQTLSFKKQHAVMVSDGRADVSTYDPGYSVEVLDDEASVTAGAVWTLDELESRVSLGVGLFLQGATDTEFTIEEPNIIGVNVTLVSGAGRIGNISSDDVVIPKTLSFDEMTEEQQQTLAAAETTDITDDGVNYIIRLKDDLDITTTGNLSATGTADVFLGSEDAVGVTLVDTPQEARIKTDGAITDGNSDDTPNIRNVSVLVLESASGGIGAVDMPLRMDLANNATLNATAAGSIVMIEESGDIQVEAVLSQDQVDFRVGGSIVDAANDSVVDFSGTHLTLSATGGIGSDGAELETSVAKIQAEATGGDIFLDNDKGLLLDSFSPSGGAVADDSLDQAIDASGAVSISGVGQVQIRDDISGGGNVTL
;
A
#
# COMPACT_ATOMS: atom_id res chain seq x y z
N PHE A 1 -87.65 -44.22 -0.80
CA PHE A 1 -87.78 -44.58 -2.22
C PHE A 1 -88.12 -46.07 -2.34
N SER A 2 -88.94 -46.44 -3.31
CA SER A 2 -89.51 -47.78 -3.51
C SER A 2 -88.45 -48.86 -3.71
N MET A 3 -88.65 -50.01 -3.06
CA MET A 3 -87.90 -51.23 -3.34
C MET A 3 -88.36 -51.85 -4.66
N THR A 4 -87.43 -52.08 -5.56
CA THR A 4 -87.56 -53.06 -6.64
C THR A 4 -86.45 -54.10 -6.45
N SER A 5 -86.81 -55.30 -5.99
CA SER A 5 -85.93 -56.47 -6.05
C SER A 5 -85.86 -56.93 -7.51
N PRO A 6 -84.67 -57.04 -8.13
CA PRO A 6 -84.58 -57.79 -9.37
C PRO A 6 -84.69 -59.28 -9.04
N GLU A 7 -85.77 -59.93 -9.52
CA GLU A 7 -85.84 -61.39 -9.53
C GLU A 7 -84.79 -61.94 -10.51
N THR A 8 -83.95 -62.85 -10.05
CA THR A 8 -83.11 -63.68 -10.93
C THR A 8 -83.84 -65.00 -11.23
N SER A 9 -83.76 -65.44 -12.49
CA SER A 9 -84.71 -66.35 -13.17
C SER A 9 -85.28 -67.52 -12.34
N ASN A 10 -86.60 -67.66 -12.36
CA ASN A 10 -87.31 -68.84 -11.86
C ASN A 10 -86.88 -70.10 -12.63
N THR A 11 -86.47 -71.15 -11.89
CA THR A 11 -86.17 -72.46 -12.48
C THR A 11 -87.26 -73.46 -12.08
N VAL A 12 -87.89 -74.09 -13.07
CA VAL A 12 -88.93 -75.11 -12.83
C VAL A 12 -88.26 -76.40 -12.37
N VAL A 13 -88.60 -76.87 -11.17
CA VAL A 13 -87.98 -78.07 -10.54
C VAL A 13 -88.84 -79.30 -10.75
N SER A 14 -90.16 -79.13 -10.87
CA SER A 14 -91.11 -80.20 -11.14
C SER A 14 -92.39 -79.62 -11.75
N ASP A 15 -92.99 -80.30 -12.72
CA ASP A 15 -94.26 -79.92 -13.32
C ASP A 15 -95.03 -81.19 -13.64
N ARG A 16 -96.22 -81.37 -13.06
CA ARG A 16 -97.07 -82.53 -13.34
C ARG A 16 -98.53 -82.15 -13.50
N ASP A 17 -99.17 -82.83 -14.43
CA ASP A 17 -100.60 -82.73 -14.68
C ASP A 17 -101.30 -84.04 -14.32
N TRP A 18 -102.48 -83.95 -13.70
CA TRP A 18 -103.38 -85.08 -13.54
C TRP A 18 -104.84 -84.62 -13.62
N SER A 19 -105.78 -85.56 -13.70
CA SER A 19 -107.20 -85.22 -13.66
C SER A 19 -107.93 -86.11 -12.67
N ARG A 20 -108.96 -85.56 -12.04
CA ARG A 20 -109.86 -86.29 -11.15
C ARG A 20 -111.26 -86.24 -11.73
N CYS A 21 -111.91 -87.40 -11.77
CA CYS A 21 -113.30 -87.51 -12.17
C CYS A 21 -114.20 -87.51 -10.94
N THR A 22 -115.21 -86.65 -10.93
CA THR A 22 -116.35 -86.80 -10.03
C THR A 22 -117.33 -87.77 -10.68
N VAL A 23 -117.54 -88.91 -10.02
CA VAL A 23 -118.33 -90.03 -10.53
C VAL A 23 -119.72 -89.98 -9.91
N HIS A 24 -120.76 -90.05 -10.76
CA HIS A 24 -122.11 -90.36 -10.31
C HIS A 24 -122.48 -91.74 -10.86
N PHE A 25 -122.66 -92.70 -9.95
CA PHE A 25 -122.90 -94.13 -10.18
C PHE A 25 -121.81 -94.90 -10.96
N ILE A 26 -121.48 -94.58 -12.21
CA ILE A 26 -120.48 -95.37 -12.99
C ILE A 26 -119.81 -94.62 -14.17
N TRP A 27 -120.16 -93.36 -14.44
CA TRP A 27 -119.49 -92.54 -15.46
C TRP A 27 -118.99 -91.22 -14.87
N CYS A 28 -117.91 -90.69 -15.44
CA CYS A 28 -117.37 -89.40 -15.06
C CYS A 28 -118.30 -88.28 -15.53
N GLN A 29 -119.00 -87.61 -14.60
CA GLN A 29 -119.89 -86.50 -14.94
C GLN A 29 -119.12 -85.19 -15.13
N GLU A 30 -118.10 -84.98 -14.31
CA GLU A 30 -117.20 -83.84 -14.42
C GLU A 30 -115.77 -84.35 -14.28
N ARG A 31 -114.92 -83.99 -15.26
CA ARG A 31 -113.49 -84.22 -15.19
C ARG A 31 -112.81 -82.89 -14.88
N THR A 32 -112.23 -82.82 -13.69
CA THR A 32 -111.42 -81.68 -13.27
C THR A 32 -109.97 -81.99 -13.58
N TYR A 33 -109.30 -81.09 -14.28
CA TYR A 33 -107.86 -81.17 -14.55
C TYR A 33 -107.12 -80.35 -13.50
N TYR A 34 -105.99 -80.89 -13.05
CA TYR A 34 -105.10 -80.32 -12.07
C TYR A 34 -103.71 -80.24 -12.71
N ARG A 35 -103.07 -79.11 -12.55
CA ARG A 35 -101.64 -78.92 -12.82
C ARG A 35 -100.98 -78.49 -11.53
N GLU A 36 -99.89 -79.14 -11.20
CA GLU A 36 -99.02 -78.78 -10.09
C GLU A 36 -97.64 -78.47 -10.67
N LYS A 37 -97.33 -77.18 -10.69
CA LYS A 37 -96.02 -76.67 -11.09
C LYS A 37 -95.28 -76.25 -9.82
N ILE A 38 -94.11 -76.83 -9.59
CA ILE A 38 -93.19 -76.49 -8.50
C ILE A 38 -92.01 -75.74 -9.13
N GLU A 39 -91.98 -74.45 -8.87
CA GLU A 39 -90.90 -73.56 -9.26
C GLU A 39 -90.02 -73.32 -8.03
N LYS A 40 -88.70 -73.39 -8.18
CA LYS A 40 -87.79 -72.82 -7.17
C LYS A 40 -87.48 -71.41 -7.64
N THR A 41 -87.86 -70.46 -6.80
CA THR A 41 -87.31 -69.12 -6.82
C THR A 41 -86.15 -69.11 -5.83
N GLY A 42 -84.95 -68.82 -6.31
CA GLY A 42 -83.82 -68.53 -5.43
C GLY A 42 -83.94 -67.09 -4.95
N TYR A 43 -83.97 -66.87 -3.64
CA TYR A 43 -83.81 -65.54 -3.06
C TYR A 43 -82.40 -65.44 -2.49
N THR A 44 -81.70 -64.36 -2.82
CA THR A 44 -80.52 -63.95 -2.06
C THR A 44 -81.01 -62.98 -1.01
N ASP A 45 -81.01 -63.41 0.25
CA ASP A 45 -81.29 -62.51 1.36
C ASP A 45 -80.06 -61.64 1.64
N TYR A 46 -80.18 -60.34 1.42
CA TYR A 46 -79.23 -59.37 1.96
C TYR A 46 -79.65 -59.06 3.40
N TYR A 47 -78.91 -59.57 4.38
CA TYR A 47 -79.07 -59.14 5.77
C TYR A 47 -78.39 -57.78 5.94
N THR A 48 -79.19 -56.72 5.97
CA THR A 48 -78.74 -55.42 6.47
C THR A 48 -79.10 -55.35 7.95
N HIS A 49 -78.12 -55.30 8.83
CA HIS A 49 -78.35 -54.90 10.22
C HIS A 49 -78.45 -53.37 10.25
N GLN A 50 -79.62 -52.87 10.63
CA GLN A 50 -79.85 -51.44 10.86
C GLN A 50 -80.45 -51.29 12.26
N VAL A 51 -79.82 -50.49 13.13
CA VAL A 51 -80.44 -50.02 14.36
C VAL A 51 -81.42 -48.91 13.97
N LYS A 52 -82.72 -49.12 14.25
CA LYS A 52 -83.76 -48.10 14.11
C LYS A 52 -83.73 -47.17 15.33
N ALA A 53 -83.35 -45.91 15.13
CA ALA A 53 -83.43 -44.83 16.12
C ALA A 53 -84.40 -43.75 15.63
N ASP A 54 -85.70 -44.08 15.56
CA ASP A 54 -86.73 -43.22 14.96
C ASP A 54 -87.63 -42.51 16.02
N TYR A 55 -87.23 -42.52 17.29
CA TYR A 55 -87.70 -41.52 18.26
C TYR A 55 -86.61 -40.44 18.39
N PRO A 56 -86.94 -39.13 18.47
CA PRO A 56 -85.97 -38.14 18.90
C PRO A 56 -85.61 -38.46 20.34
N VAL A 57 -84.55 -39.25 20.52
CA VAL A 57 -83.79 -39.26 21.76
C VAL A 57 -82.93 -38.01 21.65
N ALA A 58 -83.05 -37.09 22.61
CA ALA A 58 -81.98 -36.14 22.85
C ALA A 58 -80.78 -36.98 23.30
N VAL A 59 -79.98 -37.45 22.34
CA VAL A 59 -78.66 -38.00 22.62
C VAL A 59 -77.78 -36.77 22.76
N GLU A 60 -77.68 -36.32 24.00
CA GLU A 60 -76.53 -35.53 24.42
C GLU A 60 -75.41 -36.56 24.62
N PHE A 61 -74.39 -36.52 23.76
CA PHE A 61 -73.16 -37.26 24.03
C PHE A 61 -72.55 -36.63 25.28
N ILE A 62 -72.73 -37.28 26.43
CA ILE A 62 -72.01 -36.94 27.66
C ILE A 62 -70.62 -37.58 27.51
N GLY A 63 -69.77 -36.97 26.67
CA GLY A 63 -68.43 -37.42 26.31
C GLY A 63 -67.99 -36.74 25.01
N THR A 64 -66.76 -36.26 24.93
CA THR A 64 -66.21 -35.48 23.80
C THR A 64 -66.37 -36.23 22.45
N ASP A 65 -66.81 -35.53 21.41
CA ASP A 65 -67.09 -36.03 20.05
C ASP A 65 -65.83 -36.41 19.23
N ALA A 66 -64.91 -37.19 19.79
CA ALA A 66 -63.70 -37.67 19.10
C ALA A 66 -63.83 -39.16 18.75
N GLY A 67 -63.73 -39.52 17.47
CA GLY A 67 -63.74 -40.90 17.01
C GLY A 67 -62.48 -41.24 16.24
N ASP A 68 -61.77 -42.28 16.65
CA ASP A 68 -60.48 -42.68 16.08
C ASP A 68 -60.62 -43.71 14.94
N VAL A 69 -59.66 -43.72 14.02
CA VAL A 69 -59.52 -44.73 12.96
C VAL A 69 -58.17 -45.42 13.10
N ILE A 70 -58.18 -46.73 13.39
CA ILE A 70 -56.96 -47.52 13.56
C ILE A 70 -56.87 -48.59 12.46
N ILE A 71 -55.81 -48.54 11.66
CA ILE A 71 -55.51 -49.45 10.56
C ILE A 71 -54.20 -50.17 10.88
N ASN A 72 -54.24 -51.50 10.96
CA ASN A 72 -53.05 -52.33 11.11
C ASN A 72 -52.95 -53.26 9.90
N SER A 73 -51.84 -53.21 9.18
CA SER A 73 -51.58 -54.01 7.99
C SER A 73 -50.18 -54.63 8.04
N VAL A 74 -50.05 -55.81 7.43
CA VAL A 74 -48.74 -56.41 7.19
C VAL A 74 -48.12 -55.87 5.90
N GLY A 75 -48.91 -55.71 4.84
CA GLY A 75 -48.47 -55.13 3.56
C GLY A 75 -49.03 -53.73 3.35
N ASP A 76 -48.91 -53.21 2.13
CA ASP A 76 -49.22 -51.81 1.83
C ASP A 76 -50.64 -51.37 2.24
N VAL A 77 -50.75 -50.10 2.65
CA VAL A 77 -52.01 -49.38 2.81
C VAL A 77 -52.10 -48.32 1.72
N LEU A 78 -53.10 -48.46 0.84
CA LEU A 78 -53.28 -47.57 -0.32
C LEU A 78 -54.52 -46.71 -0.13
N VAL A 79 -54.31 -45.40 0.01
CA VAL A 79 -55.36 -44.40 0.22
C VAL A 79 -55.88 -43.91 -1.14
N ALA A 80 -57.08 -44.34 -1.49
CA ALA A 80 -57.76 -43.93 -2.73
C ALA A 80 -58.79 -42.82 -2.53
N GLN A 81 -59.26 -42.64 -1.30
CA GLN A 81 -60.26 -41.66 -0.90
C GLN A 81 -60.00 -41.23 0.55
N ARG A 82 -60.81 -40.29 1.02
CA ARG A 82 -60.71 -39.72 2.37
C ARG A 82 -60.86 -40.74 3.50
N ILE A 83 -59.90 -40.74 4.41
CA ILE A 83 -59.99 -41.27 5.78
C ILE A 83 -60.25 -40.07 6.69
N ARG A 84 -61.29 -40.11 7.53
CA ARG A 84 -61.71 -38.95 8.33
C ARG A 84 -61.92 -39.29 9.79
N ALA A 85 -61.22 -38.57 10.67
CA ALA A 85 -61.36 -38.55 12.12
C ALA A 85 -61.19 -37.10 12.62
N ALA A 86 -61.99 -36.15 12.13
CA ALA A 86 -61.76 -34.71 12.28
C ALA A 86 -61.53 -34.19 13.72
N ALA A 87 -62.01 -34.88 14.74
CA ALA A 87 -61.78 -34.54 16.16
C ALA A 87 -60.99 -35.63 16.92
N GLY A 88 -60.54 -36.68 16.24
CA GLY A 88 -59.85 -37.83 16.81
C GLY A 88 -58.56 -38.17 16.06
N GLU A 89 -58.03 -39.37 16.31
CA GLU A 89 -56.75 -39.84 15.77
C GLU A 89 -56.95 -40.80 14.58
N VAL A 90 -56.10 -40.69 13.56
CA VAL A 90 -55.91 -41.72 12.53
C VAL A 90 -54.56 -42.39 12.79
N VAL A 91 -54.57 -43.69 13.10
CA VAL A 91 -53.38 -44.52 13.27
C VAL A 91 -53.26 -45.50 12.11
N ILE A 92 -52.14 -45.50 11.39
CA ILE A 92 -51.84 -46.48 10.33
C ILE A 92 -50.51 -47.16 10.62
N ASN A 93 -50.55 -48.44 10.97
CA ASN A 93 -49.36 -49.25 11.22
C ASN A 93 -49.18 -50.29 10.10
N VAL A 94 -48.07 -50.23 9.40
CA VAL A 94 -47.68 -51.14 8.32
C VAL A 94 -46.34 -51.81 8.64
N THR A 95 -46.34 -53.10 8.92
CA THR A 95 -45.11 -53.78 9.41
C THR A 95 -44.15 -54.27 8.33
N ASN A 96 -44.62 -54.42 7.09
CA ASN A 96 -43.84 -54.93 5.95
C ASN A 96 -44.40 -54.41 4.60
N GLY A 97 -44.46 -53.09 4.47
CA GLY A 97 -45.01 -52.41 3.30
C GLY A 97 -45.00 -50.89 3.48
N SER A 98 -45.62 -50.21 2.52
CA SER A 98 -45.69 -48.74 2.45
C SER A 98 -47.10 -48.21 2.74
N ILE A 99 -47.19 -46.93 3.10
CA ILE A 99 -48.45 -46.18 3.13
C ILE A 99 -48.42 -45.23 1.94
N GLY A 100 -49.32 -45.38 0.98
CA GLY A 100 -49.27 -44.61 -0.27
C GLY A 100 -50.61 -44.06 -0.70
N GLN A 101 -50.58 -42.97 -1.46
CA GLN A 101 -51.75 -42.39 -2.11
C GLN A 101 -51.85 -42.88 -3.56
N ILE A 102 -53.02 -43.39 -3.97
CA ILE A 102 -53.23 -43.95 -5.32
C ILE A 102 -54.22 -43.16 -6.18
N ALA A 103 -54.80 -42.09 -5.63
CA ALA A 103 -55.66 -41.15 -6.34
C ALA A 103 -55.57 -39.77 -5.68
N SER A 104 -55.75 -38.69 -6.44
CA SER A 104 -55.76 -37.30 -5.94
C SER A 104 -56.92 -36.96 -5.00
N SER A 105 -57.83 -37.90 -4.76
CA SER A 105 -58.90 -37.81 -3.76
C SER A 105 -58.55 -38.53 -2.45
N GLY A 106 -57.40 -39.21 -2.39
CA GLY A 106 -56.85 -39.72 -1.14
C GLY A 106 -56.51 -38.54 -0.22
N LEU A 107 -56.93 -38.64 1.04
CA LEU A 107 -56.74 -37.60 2.05
C LEU A 107 -56.88 -38.22 3.44
N ILE A 108 -56.04 -37.83 4.38
CA ILE A 108 -56.22 -38.16 5.79
C ILE A 108 -56.60 -36.89 6.55
N GLU A 109 -57.88 -36.75 6.88
CA GLU A 109 -58.43 -35.59 7.61
C GLU A 109 -58.62 -35.95 9.09
N ALA A 110 -57.79 -35.42 9.99
CA ALA A 110 -57.84 -35.77 11.42
C ALA A 110 -57.28 -34.67 12.32
N ASN A 111 -57.57 -34.71 13.63
CA ASN A 111 -56.83 -33.87 14.58
C ASN A 111 -55.41 -34.44 14.76
N GLN A 112 -55.26 -35.75 14.96
CA GLN A 112 -53.95 -36.39 15.04
C GLN A 112 -53.79 -37.45 13.94
N VAL A 113 -52.66 -37.47 13.26
CA VAL A 113 -52.31 -38.50 12.28
C VAL A 113 -51.02 -39.18 12.74
N ASN A 114 -51.04 -40.50 12.91
CA ASN A 114 -49.89 -41.29 13.34
C ASN A 114 -49.65 -42.44 12.36
N MET A 115 -48.48 -42.44 11.71
CA MET A 115 -48.15 -43.37 10.64
C MET A 115 -46.83 -44.07 10.92
N VAL A 116 -46.83 -45.40 10.83
CA VAL A 116 -45.62 -46.21 10.91
C VAL A 116 -45.60 -47.16 9.72
N ALA A 117 -44.53 -47.14 8.93
CA ALA A 117 -44.32 -48.05 7.81
C ALA A 117 -42.89 -48.58 7.80
N SER A 118 -42.68 -49.79 7.28
CA SER A 118 -41.32 -50.29 7.01
C SER A 118 -40.76 -49.81 5.67
N GLY A 119 -41.64 -49.45 4.74
CA GLY A 119 -41.33 -48.79 3.47
C GLY A 119 -41.79 -47.33 3.49
N ASN A 120 -42.01 -46.76 2.32
CA ASN A 120 -42.32 -45.33 2.17
C ASN A 120 -43.65 -44.95 2.86
N ILE A 121 -43.72 -43.70 3.32
CA ILE A 121 -44.97 -43.02 3.68
C ILE A 121 -45.15 -41.88 2.68
N GLY A 122 -46.07 -42.01 1.73
CA GLY A 122 -46.10 -41.16 0.54
C GLY A 122 -44.99 -41.50 -0.45
N ALA A 123 -44.91 -40.74 -1.54
CA ALA A 123 -43.82 -40.80 -2.51
C ALA A 123 -43.63 -39.44 -3.19
N ALA A 124 -42.44 -39.12 -3.67
CA ALA A 124 -42.15 -37.83 -4.32
C ALA A 124 -43.12 -37.48 -5.48
N THR A 125 -43.59 -38.47 -6.24
CA THR A 125 -44.54 -38.28 -7.34
C THR A 125 -46.02 -38.30 -6.93
N ALA A 126 -46.31 -38.70 -5.69
CA ALA A 126 -47.63 -38.75 -5.11
C ALA A 126 -47.52 -38.63 -3.57
N PRO A 127 -47.32 -37.41 -3.05
CA PRO A 127 -47.33 -37.15 -1.62
C PRO A 127 -48.60 -37.68 -0.98
N LEU A 128 -48.50 -38.14 0.26
CA LEU A 128 -49.68 -38.49 1.03
C LEU A 128 -50.32 -37.21 1.57
N GLU A 129 -51.54 -36.90 1.13
CA GLU A 129 -52.25 -35.70 1.57
C GLU A 129 -52.80 -35.86 2.99
N THR A 130 -52.53 -34.88 3.86
CA THR A 130 -53.13 -34.71 5.18
C THR A 130 -54.01 -33.46 5.21
N ASP A 131 -55.00 -33.44 6.10
CA ASP A 131 -55.81 -32.27 6.45
C ASP A 131 -55.90 -32.23 7.98
N LEU A 132 -54.97 -31.53 8.62
CA LEU A 132 -54.84 -31.45 10.08
C LEU A 132 -55.87 -30.48 10.66
N VAL A 133 -56.84 -31.03 11.40
CA VAL A 133 -57.95 -30.25 11.94
C VAL A 133 -57.66 -29.87 13.39
N SER A 134 -57.40 -28.60 13.65
CA SER A 134 -57.36 -28.05 15.01
C SER A 134 -58.78 -27.81 15.53
N ILE A 135 -59.16 -28.42 16.66
CA ILE A 135 -60.51 -28.34 17.22
C ILE A 135 -60.49 -28.04 18.73
N ASP A 136 -61.40 -27.18 19.20
CA ASP A 136 -61.56 -26.82 20.62
C ASP A 136 -60.27 -26.37 21.33
N GLY A 137 -59.34 -25.76 20.57
CA GLY A 137 -58.04 -25.32 21.07
C GLY A 137 -56.97 -26.42 21.17
N VAL A 138 -57.26 -27.63 20.70
CA VAL A 138 -56.29 -28.71 20.50
C VAL A 138 -55.72 -28.60 19.10
N THR A 139 -54.44 -28.23 19.00
CA THR A 139 -53.72 -28.15 17.72
C THR A 139 -53.61 -29.54 17.10
N GLY A 140 -54.00 -29.66 15.84
CA GLY A 140 -53.80 -30.90 15.10
C GLY A 140 -52.31 -31.18 14.86
N ARG A 141 -51.88 -32.43 14.73
CA ARG A 141 -50.48 -32.78 14.45
C ARG A 141 -50.33 -34.07 13.64
N VAL A 142 -49.18 -34.22 13.00
CA VAL A 142 -48.75 -35.47 12.36
C VAL A 142 -47.50 -36.07 13.00
N ASP A 143 -47.48 -37.39 13.15
CA ASP A 143 -46.32 -38.21 13.45
C ASP A 143 -46.14 -39.25 12.33
N ALA A 144 -44.93 -39.41 11.82
CA ALA A 144 -44.61 -40.36 10.75
C ALA A 144 -43.26 -41.02 10.97
N LEU A 145 -43.20 -42.36 10.88
CA LEU A 145 -41.98 -43.13 11.03
C LEU A 145 -41.86 -44.17 9.91
N SER A 146 -40.88 -43.98 9.03
CA SER A 146 -40.38 -45.01 8.12
C SER A 146 -39.20 -45.74 8.79
N THR A 147 -39.42 -46.99 9.21
CA THR A 147 -38.42 -47.78 9.97
C THR A 147 -37.40 -48.51 9.09
N GLY A 148 -37.58 -48.50 7.77
CA GLY A 148 -36.67 -49.10 6.80
C GLY A 148 -36.04 -48.06 5.88
N ALA A 149 -35.64 -48.47 4.68
CA ALA A 149 -35.04 -47.59 3.66
C ALA A 149 -36.10 -46.82 2.84
N GLY A 150 -37.23 -46.44 3.46
CA GLY A 150 -38.32 -45.71 2.80
C GLY A 150 -38.29 -44.23 3.12
N GLU A 151 -38.70 -43.40 2.17
CA GLU A 151 -38.89 -41.95 2.32
C GLU A 151 -40.19 -41.61 3.09
N VAL A 152 -40.29 -40.37 3.57
CA VAL A 152 -41.54 -39.79 4.09
C VAL A 152 -41.88 -38.53 3.30
N VAL A 153 -42.96 -38.57 2.52
CA VAL A 153 -43.41 -37.48 1.66
C VAL A 153 -44.86 -37.10 1.99
N LEU A 154 -45.05 -35.96 2.64
CA LEU A 154 -46.35 -35.48 3.11
C LEU A 154 -46.71 -34.12 2.51
N SER A 155 -48.00 -33.92 2.26
CA SER A 155 -48.52 -32.63 1.82
C SER A 155 -49.77 -32.27 2.60
N GLU A 156 -49.71 -31.15 3.32
CA GLU A 156 -50.90 -30.60 3.96
C GLU A 156 -51.81 -29.99 2.91
N ARG A 157 -53.09 -30.34 2.96
CA ARG A 157 -54.05 -29.88 1.97
C ARG A 157 -54.47 -28.45 2.21
N ASP A 158 -54.69 -28.07 3.47
CA ASP A 158 -55.20 -26.76 3.87
C ASP A 158 -54.52 -26.31 5.19
N GLY A 159 -53.87 -25.15 5.19
CA GLY A 159 -53.27 -24.57 6.41
C GLY A 159 -51.88 -25.09 6.76
N ASP A 160 -51.58 -25.13 8.05
CA ASP A 160 -50.25 -25.45 8.60
C ASP A 160 -50.06 -26.97 8.74
N LEU A 161 -48.88 -27.47 8.37
CA LEU A 161 -48.45 -28.82 8.78
C LEU A 161 -47.75 -28.73 10.13
N VAL A 162 -48.43 -29.20 11.17
CA VAL A 162 -47.89 -29.21 12.54
C VAL A 162 -47.24 -30.57 12.81
N ILE A 163 -45.95 -30.54 13.12
CA ILE A 163 -45.08 -31.70 13.17
C ILE A 163 -44.92 -32.16 14.62
N GLY A 164 -45.30 -33.40 14.93
CA GLY A 164 -44.88 -34.08 16.16
C GLY A 164 -43.48 -34.64 15.99
N THR A 165 -43.34 -35.81 15.38
CA THR A 165 -42.05 -36.36 14.93
C THR A 165 -42.20 -36.98 13.55
N ILE A 166 -41.32 -36.61 12.62
CA ILE A 166 -41.24 -37.19 11.29
C ILE A 166 -39.84 -37.76 11.10
N THR A 167 -39.73 -39.05 10.82
CA THR A 167 -38.44 -39.72 10.68
C THR A 167 -38.45 -40.74 9.54
N ALA A 168 -37.49 -40.60 8.63
CA ALA A 168 -37.08 -41.61 7.67
C ALA A 168 -35.70 -42.12 8.06
N THR A 169 -35.58 -43.39 8.48
CA THR A 169 -34.34 -43.90 9.10
C THR A 169 -33.15 -43.97 8.13
N SER A 170 -33.41 -44.11 6.83
CA SER A 170 -32.38 -44.20 5.78
C SER A 170 -32.91 -43.71 4.43
N GLY A 171 -33.85 -42.74 4.47
CA GLY A 171 -34.49 -42.19 3.29
C GLY A 171 -34.75 -40.70 3.47
N ASP A 172 -35.21 -40.06 2.40
CA ASP A 172 -35.45 -38.62 2.41
C ASP A 172 -36.77 -38.26 3.07
N VAL A 173 -36.88 -37.01 3.52
CA VAL A 173 -38.13 -36.43 3.99
C VAL A 173 -38.47 -35.22 3.14
N ALA A 174 -39.68 -35.21 2.58
CA ALA A 174 -40.22 -34.08 1.83
C ALA A 174 -41.58 -33.67 2.40
N LEU A 175 -41.67 -32.43 2.89
CA LEU A 175 -42.87 -31.88 3.53
C LEU A 175 -43.31 -30.63 2.79
N SER A 176 -44.61 -30.53 2.54
CA SER A 176 -45.20 -29.34 1.93
C SER A 176 -46.46 -28.89 2.66
N ALA A 177 -46.65 -27.58 2.78
CA ALA A 177 -47.89 -26.99 3.28
C ALA A 177 -48.23 -25.67 2.59
N PRO A 178 -49.53 -25.34 2.43
CA PRO A 178 -49.96 -24.00 2.06
C PRO A 178 -49.59 -22.97 3.14
N GLY A 179 -49.80 -23.30 4.42
CA GLY A 179 -49.41 -22.51 5.59
C GLY A 179 -48.05 -22.93 6.15
N ASN A 180 -47.83 -22.72 7.44
CA ASN A 180 -46.54 -22.94 8.08
C ASN A 180 -46.17 -24.43 8.16
N LEU A 181 -44.87 -24.74 8.03
CA LEU A 181 -44.30 -26.00 8.50
C LEU A 181 -43.76 -25.77 9.91
N GLN A 182 -44.48 -26.18 10.95
CA GLN A 182 -44.12 -25.82 12.33
C GLN A 182 -44.02 -27.03 13.26
N GLY A 183 -43.05 -26.99 14.18
CA GLY A 183 -43.00 -27.95 15.28
C GLY A 183 -44.19 -27.77 16.22
N PHE A 184 -44.79 -28.87 16.64
CA PHE A 184 -45.81 -28.90 17.69
C PHE A 184 -45.28 -28.35 19.02
N ASP A 185 -44.04 -28.68 19.37
CA ASP A 185 -43.31 -28.14 20.51
C ASP A 185 -41.79 -28.11 20.23
N GLY A 186 -41.01 -27.64 21.22
CA GLY A 186 -39.55 -27.57 21.14
C GLY A 186 -38.83 -28.92 21.19
N SER A 187 -39.51 -30.05 20.98
CA SER A 187 -38.92 -31.37 20.74
C SER A 187 -39.33 -31.98 19.39
N SER A 188 -40.10 -31.24 18.61
CA SER A 188 -40.56 -31.67 17.30
C SER A 188 -39.42 -31.76 16.30
N LEU A 189 -39.17 -32.99 15.82
CA LEU A 189 -38.03 -33.32 14.96
C LEU A 189 -38.49 -33.78 13.58
N VAL A 190 -37.80 -33.31 12.55
CA VAL A 190 -37.80 -33.89 11.20
C VAL A 190 -36.43 -34.49 10.92
N SER A 191 -36.36 -35.79 10.61
CA SER A 191 -35.09 -36.49 10.38
C SER A 191 -35.14 -37.39 9.16
N GLY A 192 -34.09 -37.36 8.35
CA GLY A 192 -33.94 -38.11 7.10
C GLY A 192 -32.57 -37.85 6.46
N GLU A 193 -32.25 -38.55 5.38
CA GLU A 193 -30.97 -38.36 4.68
C GLU A 193 -30.90 -36.98 4.02
N SER A 194 -31.88 -36.63 3.17
CA SER A 194 -32.10 -35.27 2.67
C SER A 194 -33.46 -34.73 3.10
N LEU A 195 -33.55 -33.41 3.30
CA LEU A 195 -34.77 -32.74 3.76
C LEU A 195 -35.23 -31.69 2.75
N GLU A 196 -36.46 -31.82 2.25
CA GLU A 196 -37.14 -30.81 1.45
C GLU A 196 -38.35 -30.26 2.22
N LEU A 197 -38.30 -28.99 2.63
CA LEU A 197 -39.30 -28.35 3.49
C LEU A 197 -39.89 -27.12 2.79
N ILE A 198 -41.12 -27.23 2.31
CA ILE A 198 -41.75 -26.16 1.51
C ILE A 198 -43.04 -25.65 2.17
N SER A 199 -43.02 -24.38 2.58
CA SER A 199 -44.22 -23.61 2.88
C SER A 199 -44.54 -22.64 1.74
N SER A 200 -45.71 -22.77 1.13
CA SER A 200 -46.07 -21.94 -0.04
C SER A 200 -46.41 -20.49 0.33
N PHE A 201 -47.02 -20.27 1.50
CA PHE A 201 -47.49 -18.95 1.93
C PHE A 201 -47.20 -18.62 3.39
N GLY A 202 -46.50 -19.50 4.12
CA GLY A 202 -46.08 -19.28 5.51
C GLY A 202 -44.58 -19.46 5.68
N SER A 203 -44.15 -19.76 6.91
CA SER A 203 -42.75 -20.00 7.25
C SER A 203 -42.42 -21.49 7.39
N VAL A 204 -41.12 -21.81 7.34
CA VAL A 204 -40.59 -23.10 7.82
C VAL A 204 -39.98 -22.85 9.19
N GLY A 205 -40.54 -23.45 10.25
CA GLY A 205 -40.28 -23.02 11.62
C GLY A 205 -40.86 -21.64 11.92
N ALA A 206 -40.51 -21.07 13.08
CA ALA A 206 -40.88 -19.71 13.45
C ALA A 206 -39.80 -19.06 14.32
N ASP A 207 -39.78 -17.72 14.34
CA ASP A 207 -38.93 -16.96 15.26
C ASP A 207 -39.21 -17.37 16.72
N GLY A 208 -38.15 -17.59 17.50
CA GLY A 208 -38.20 -18.11 18.86
C GLY A 208 -38.63 -19.58 19.01
N ASN A 209 -39.03 -20.26 17.92
CA ASN A 209 -39.38 -21.68 17.89
C ASN A 209 -38.92 -22.35 16.59
N LEU A 210 -37.60 -22.50 16.47
CA LEU A 210 -36.94 -23.10 15.32
C LEU A 210 -37.42 -24.56 15.15
N LEU A 211 -37.68 -24.96 13.91
CA LEU A 211 -38.00 -26.37 13.61
C LEU A 211 -36.72 -27.20 13.75
N GLN A 212 -36.74 -28.22 14.61
CA GLN A 212 -35.59 -29.10 14.75
C GLN A 212 -35.51 -30.08 13.59
N ILE A 213 -34.32 -30.18 13.05
CA ILE A 213 -33.98 -31.06 11.95
C ILE A 213 -32.78 -31.94 12.32
N ASN A 214 -32.69 -33.06 11.63
CA ASN A 214 -31.54 -33.97 11.64
C ASN A 214 -31.37 -34.53 10.23
N SER A 215 -30.54 -33.86 9.43
CA SER A 215 -30.19 -34.28 8.07
C SER A 215 -29.06 -35.31 8.07
N GLY A 216 -28.93 -36.08 6.99
CA GLY A 216 -27.89 -37.09 6.85
C GLY A 216 -26.50 -36.50 6.65
N ASP A 217 -25.48 -37.29 7.00
CA ASP A 217 -24.07 -36.93 6.84
C ASP A 217 -23.48 -37.43 5.49
N GLU A 218 -24.27 -38.13 4.65
CA GLU A 218 -23.78 -38.66 3.37
C GLU A 218 -23.38 -37.55 2.40
N GLN A 219 -22.47 -37.84 1.46
CA GLN A 219 -21.94 -36.83 0.52
C GLN A 219 -23.03 -36.10 -0.27
N ASN A 220 -24.17 -36.76 -0.54
CA ASN A 220 -25.28 -36.21 -1.32
C ASN A 220 -26.49 -35.79 -0.45
N SER A 221 -26.37 -35.88 0.88
CA SER A 221 -27.38 -35.35 1.79
C SER A 221 -27.43 -33.83 1.72
N GLY A 222 -28.61 -33.26 1.94
CA GLY A 222 -28.74 -31.82 1.96
C GLY A 222 -30.11 -31.34 2.44
N VAL A 223 -30.16 -30.06 2.80
CA VAL A 223 -31.39 -29.40 3.25
C VAL A 223 -31.78 -28.31 2.28
N THR A 224 -33.01 -28.41 1.79
CA THR A 224 -33.72 -27.36 1.04
C THR A 224 -34.93 -26.93 1.86
N ALA A 225 -34.97 -25.65 2.25
CA ALA A 225 -36.09 -25.06 2.96
C ALA A 225 -36.58 -23.79 2.27
N ARG A 226 -37.88 -23.69 2.06
CA ARG A 226 -38.51 -22.55 1.40
C ARG A 226 -39.72 -22.11 2.21
N GLY A 227 -39.66 -20.90 2.74
CA GLY A 227 -40.74 -20.30 3.51
C GLY A 227 -40.91 -18.85 3.09
N ARG A 228 -42.09 -18.51 2.57
CA ARG A 228 -42.40 -17.13 2.18
C ARG A 228 -42.25 -16.14 3.33
N ASP A 229 -42.68 -16.54 4.52
CA ASP A 229 -42.64 -15.72 5.73
C ASP A 229 -41.40 -15.99 6.60
N GLY A 230 -40.41 -16.70 6.04
CA GLY A 230 -39.10 -16.95 6.64
C GLY A 230 -38.78 -18.43 6.86
N VAL A 231 -37.51 -18.70 7.17
CA VAL A 231 -36.97 -20.04 7.43
C VAL A 231 -36.22 -20.03 8.76
N TYR A 232 -36.59 -20.93 9.68
CA TYR A 232 -36.09 -20.99 11.05
C TYR A 232 -35.81 -22.45 11.42
N LEU A 233 -34.55 -22.88 11.27
CA LEU A 233 -34.15 -24.27 11.41
C LEU A 233 -33.07 -24.46 12.47
N ARG A 234 -33.14 -25.59 13.18
CA ARG A 234 -32.10 -26.04 14.11
C ARG A 234 -31.65 -27.46 13.80
N GLU A 235 -30.44 -27.62 13.28
CA GLU A 235 -29.78 -28.92 13.13
C GLU A 235 -29.32 -29.43 14.49
N THR A 236 -29.83 -30.59 14.89
CA THR A 236 -29.66 -31.10 16.25
C THR A 236 -28.33 -31.82 16.47
N THR A 237 -27.76 -32.43 15.44
CA THR A 237 -26.50 -33.18 15.47
C THR A 237 -25.92 -33.30 14.07
N GLY A 238 -24.60 -33.30 13.93
CA GLY A 238 -23.96 -33.48 12.63
C GLY A 238 -23.84 -32.16 11.86
N ASP A 239 -23.23 -32.24 10.69
CA ASP A 239 -23.05 -31.07 9.84
C ASP A 239 -24.36 -30.78 9.10
N LEU A 240 -24.78 -29.51 9.06
CA LEU A 240 -25.89 -29.09 8.21
C LEU A 240 -25.34 -28.76 6.82
N LYS A 241 -25.59 -29.65 5.86
CA LYS A 241 -25.28 -29.43 4.44
C LYS A 241 -26.41 -28.67 3.79
N LEU A 242 -26.24 -27.36 3.63
CA LEU A 242 -27.30 -26.48 3.16
C LEU A 242 -27.26 -26.37 1.64
N VAL A 243 -28.31 -26.85 0.99
CA VAL A 243 -28.50 -26.63 -0.45
C VAL A 243 -29.18 -25.30 -0.67
N GLN A 244 -30.25 -25.01 0.08
CA GLN A 244 -30.96 -23.74 -0.02
C GLN A 244 -31.83 -23.44 1.21
N ALA A 245 -31.82 -22.20 1.69
CA ALA A 245 -32.79 -21.61 2.60
C ALA A 245 -33.34 -20.31 2.00
N LEU A 246 -34.58 -20.37 1.50
CA LEU A 246 -35.23 -19.26 0.81
C LEU A 246 -36.34 -18.65 1.67
N GLY A 247 -36.07 -17.46 2.22
CA GLY A 247 -37.04 -16.63 2.95
C GLY A 247 -37.95 -15.80 2.04
N THR A 248 -38.31 -16.25 0.83
CA THR A 248 -39.19 -15.48 -0.07
C THR A 248 -40.03 -16.39 -0.97
N ALA A 249 -41.08 -15.83 -1.58
CA ALA A 249 -41.99 -16.57 -2.46
C ALA A 249 -41.33 -17.08 -3.76
N SER A 250 -40.18 -16.52 -4.16
CA SER A 250 -39.40 -16.93 -5.32
C SER A 250 -38.08 -16.14 -5.40
N ALA A 251 -37.02 -16.75 -5.92
CA ALA A 251 -35.78 -16.05 -6.33
C ALA A 251 -36.02 -14.94 -7.39
N ASP A 252 -37.21 -14.91 -8.02
CA ASP A 252 -37.59 -13.96 -9.10
C ASP A 252 -38.86 -13.16 -8.74
N SER A 253 -39.08 -12.75 -7.48
CA SER A 253 -40.30 -12.00 -7.12
C SER A 253 -40.04 -10.74 -6.31
N ALA A 254 -40.67 -9.65 -6.78
CA ALA A 254 -40.79 -8.33 -6.13
C ALA A 254 -41.56 -8.33 -4.78
N THR A 255 -41.75 -9.49 -4.16
CA THR A 255 -42.18 -9.62 -2.78
C THR A 255 -40.97 -9.48 -1.86
N PRO A 256 -41.01 -8.65 -0.80
CA PRO A 256 -39.91 -8.56 0.15
C PRO A 256 -39.59 -9.95 0.67
N ALA A 257 -38.30 -10.28 0.76
CA ALA A 257 -37.87 -11.44 1.50
C ALA A 257 -38.26 -11.30 2.99
N SER A 258 -38.12 -12.38 3.72
CA SER A 258 -38.32 -12.54 5.15
C SER A 258 -37.02 -13.09 5.75
N ASP A 259 -36.98 -13.25 7.07
CA ASP A 259 -35.75 -13.61 7.77
C ASP A 259 -35.40 -15.09 7.59
N VAL A 260 -34.10 -15.39 7.63
CA VAL A 260 -33.55 -16.74 7.67
C VAL A 260 -32.70 -16.90 8.92
N VAL A 261 -33.02 -17.90 9.74
CA VAL A 261 -32.30 -18.25 10.97
C VAL A 261 -31.93 -19.72 10.92
N ILE A 262 -30.63 -20.00 10.96
CA ILE A 262 -30.07 -21.35 10.93
C ILE A 262 -29.18 -21.54 12.17
N GLU A 263 -29.47 -22.58 12.94
CA GLU A 263 -28.66 -22.97 14.09
C GLU A 263 -28.18 -24.42 13.94
N VAL A 264 -26.88 -24.65 13.99
CA VAL A 264 -26.27 -25.97 14.06
C VAL A 264 -25.78 -26.19 15.48
N VAL A 265 -26.42 -27.10 16.21
CA VAL A 265 -26.10 -27.34 17.63
C VAL A 265 -24.73 -28.00 17.77
N ALA A 266 -24.41 -28.96 16.90
CA ALA A 266 -23.15 -29.69 16.93
C ALA A 266 -22.74 -30.14 15.53
N GLY A 267 -21.72 -29.52 14.96
CA GLY A 267 -21.27 -29.73 13.58
C GLY A 267 -21.00 -28.40 12.89
N ASN A 268 -20.75 -28.45 11.60
CA ASN A 268 -20.49 -27.31 10.73
C ASN A 268 -21.76 -26.93 9.95
N LEU A 269 -21.86 -25.67 9.52
CA LEU A 269 -22.81 -25.24 8.49
C LEU A 269 -22.05 -25.17 7.17
N ILE A 270 -22.37 -26.07 6.24
CA ILE A 270 -21.59 -26.34 5.02
C ILE A 270 -22.42 -26.00 3.79
N ASP A 271 -21.77 -25.40 2.80
CA ASP A 271 -22.30 -25.25 1.46
C ASP A 271 -22.42 -26.62 0.75
N GLN A 272 -23.59 -26.90 0.17
CA GLN A 272 -23.87 -28.09 -0.60
C GLN A 272 -24.42 -27.77 -2.02
N ASN A 273 -24.37 -26.50 -2.43
CA ASN A 273 -24.86 -25.98 -3.69
C ASN A 273 -23.72 -25.77 -4.71
N PHE A 274 -23.15 -26.86 -5.23
CA PHE A 274 -22.02 -26.83 -6.19
C PHE A 274 -22.33 -26.27 -7.60
N VAL A 275 -23.29 -25.36 -7.77
CA VAL A 275 -23.60 -24.75 -9.07
C VAL A 275 -22.64 -23.58 -9.31
N GLU A 276 -21.37 -23.90 -9.48
CA GLU A 276 -20.29 -22.97 -9.79
C GLU A 276 -20.27 -22.57 -11.28
N GLN A 277 -20.28 -21.28 -11.55
CA GLN A 277 -19.93 -20.73 -12.86
C GLN A 277 -18.62 -19.97 -12.79
N ARG A 278 -17.67 -20.37 -13.64
CA ARG A 278 -16.39 -19.67 -13.85
C ARG A 278 -16.62 -18.18 -14.17
N ASP A 279 -16.02 -17.28 -13.41
CA ASP A 279 -15.97 -15.86 -13.76
C ASP A 279 -14.87 -15.61 -14.81
N ASP A 280 -15.25 -15.68 -16.09
CA ASP A 280 -14.37 -15.39 -17.21
C ASP A 280 -13.73 -13.98 -17.16
N ARG A 281 -14.37 -12.99 -16.48
CA ARG A 281 -13.84 -11.63 -16.32
C ARG A 281 -12.75 -11.60 -15.25
N ALA A 282 -13.02 -12.10 -14.05
CA ALA A 282 -12.02 -12.15 -12.96
C ALA A 282 -10.75 -12.87 -13.44
N MET A 283 -10.93 -13.96 -14.18
CA MET A 283 -9.82 -14.71 -14.75
C MET A 283 -9.04 -13.97 -15.84
N ALA A 284 -9.71 -13.14 -16.65
CA ALA A 284 -9.02 -12.30 -17.63
C ALA A 284 -8.25 -11.17 -16.95
N GLN A 285 -8.77 -10.60 -15.85
CA GLN A 285 -8.08 -9.60 -15.04
C GLN A 285 -6.85 -10.20 -14.38
N LEU A 286 -6.97 -11.41 -13.82
CA LEU A 286 -5.86 -12.16 -13.25
C LEU A 286 -4.75 -12.40 -14.26
N GLN A 287 -5.09 -12.93 -15.44
CA GLN A 287 -4.12 -13.18 -16.50
C GLN A 287 -3.46 -11.89 -16.98
N SER A 288 -4.20 -10.78 -17.04
CA SER A 288 -3.67 -9.46 -17.36
C SER A 288 -2.71 -8.97 -16.28
N ALA A 289 -3.09 -9.08 -15.00
CA ALA A 289 -2.26 -8.67 -13.86
C ALA A 289 -0.93 -9.44 -13.85
N TRP A 290 -0.98 -10.76 -14.02
CA TRP A 290 0.23 -11.58 -14.11
C TRP A 290 1.07 -11.30 -15.35
N THR A 291 0.46 -10.96 -16.48
CA THR A 291 1.19 -10.54 -17.69
C THR A 291 1.92 -9.21 -17.43
N THR A 292 1.26 -8.26 -16.77
CA THR A 292 1.87 -6.96 -16.41
C THR A 292 2.97 -7.12 -15.38
N MET A 293 2.80 -7.99 -14.39
CA MET A 293 3.83 -8.36 -13.41
C MET A 293 4.92 -9.27 -13.99
N ARG A 294 4.75 -9.73 -15.24
CA ARG A 294 5.72 -10.54 -15.99
C ARG A 294 5.99 -11.90 -15.35
N LEU A 295 4.96 -12.48 -14.73
CA LEU A 295 5.00 -13.75 -14.02
C LEU A 295 4.78 -14.97 -14.94
N VAL A 296 4.16 -14.78 -16.12
CA VAL A 296 3.83 -15.87 -17.06
C VAL A 296 4.40 -15.60 -18.45
N ASN A 297 5.12 -16.57 -19.02
CA ASN A 297 5.57 -16.52 -20.41
C ASN A 297 4.37 -16.46 -21.37
N THR A 298 4.34 -15.46 -22.25
CA THR A 298 3.40 -15.46 -23.39
C THR A 298 3.98 -16.26 -24.53
N VAL A 299 3.12 -16.70 -25.46
CA VAL A 299 3.53 -17.46 -26.66
C VAL A 299 4.62 -16.74 -27.48
N ASP A 300 4.78 -15.42 -27.30
CA ASP A 300 5.68 -14.56 -28.07
C ASP A 300 6.89 -14.00 -27.28
N GLY A 301 7.07 -14.31 -25.99
CA GLY A 301 8.19 -13.73 -25.22
C GLY A 301 8.53 -14.40 -23.88
N ASP A 302 9.83 -14.57 -23.63
CA ASP A 302 10.41 -14.98 -22.36
C ASP A 302 10.55 -13.75 -21.44
N PHE A 303 9.62 -13.62 -20.50
CA PHE A 303 9.54 -12.45 -19.61
C PHE A 303 10.66 -12.42 -18.57
N ALA A 304 11.20 -13.58 -18.19
CA ALA A 304 12.36 -13.69 -17.30
C ALA A 304 13.61 -13.07 -17.96
N THR A 305 13.85 -13.40 -19.24
CA THR A 305 14.92 -12.77 -20.03
C THR A 305 14.69 -11.27 -20.19
N ALA A 306 13.44 -10.84 -20.35
CA ALA A 306 13.12 -9.43 -20.51
C ALA A 306 13.30 -8.64 -19.18
N SER A 307 12.90 -9.19 -18.02
CA SER A 307 13.06 -8.51 -16.72
C SER A 307 14.53 -8.35 -16.36
N ALA A 308 15.33 -9.39 -16.60
CA ALA A 308 16.78 -9.32 -16.50
C ALA A 308 17.37 -8.27 -17.45
N ALA A 309 16.89 -8.19 -18.69
CA ALA A 309 17.34 -7.19 -19.66
C ALA A 309 16.98 -5.76 -19.24
N ASP A 310 15.80 -5.55 -18.63
CA ASP A 310 15.37 -4.24 -18.14
C ASP A 310 16.15 -3.80 -16.90
N GLU A 311 16.47 -4.71 -15.98
CA GLU A 311 17.36 -4.39 -14.84
C GLU A 311 18.76 -4.01 -15.31
N VAL A 312 19.33 -4.80 -16.24
CA VAL A 312 20.59 -4.46 -16.90
C VAL A 312 20.51 -3.12 -17.62
N ALA A 313 19.39 -2.82 -18.29
CA ALA A 313 19.18 -1.54 -18.97
C ALA A 313 19.05 -0.38 -17.97
N ARG A 314 18.30 -0.54 -16.88
CA ARG A 314 18.18 0.45 -15.79
C ARG A 314 19.54 0.76 -15.19
N GLN A 315 20.33 -0.24 -14.87
CA GLN A 315 21.65 -0.03 -14.29
C GLN A 315 22.61 0.65 -15.28
N LYS A 316 22.58 0.25 -16.57
CA LYS A 316 23.32 0.94 -17.64
C LYS A 316 22.89 2.40 -17.81
N GLN A 317 21.59 2.67 -17.75
CA GLN A 317 21.04 4.03 -17.83
C GLN A 317 21.40 4.87 -16.59
N GLY A 318 21.34 4.31 -15.39
CA GLY A 318 21.75 4.99 -14.15
C GLY A 318 23.23 5.35 -14.14
N LEU A 319 24.08 4.44 -14.61
CA LEU A 319 25.52 4.70 -14.81
C LEU A 319 25.76 5.77 -15.89
N ALA A 320 25.06 5.70 -17.03
CA ALA A 320 25.16 6.70 -18.09
C ALA A 320 24.64 8.08 -17.65
N ALA A 321 23.56 8.12 -16.85
CA ALA A 321 23.04 9.34 -16.24
C ALA A 321 24.02 9.91 -15.21
N SER A 322 24.63 9.06 -14.38
CA SER A 322 25.69 9.46 -13.44
C SER A 322 26.89 10.04 -14.18
N TYR A 323 27.31 9.45 -15.31
CA TYR A 323 28.34 9.99 -16.19
C TYR A 323 27.93 11.35 -16.79
N SER A 324 26.70 11.48 -17.31
CA SER A 324 26.18 12.74 -17.87
C SER A 324 26.07 13.83 -16.82
N ASN A 325 25.62 13.50 -15.61
CA ASN A 325 25.50 14.41 -14.47
C ASN A 325 26.89 14.86 -13.99
N TYR A 326 27.85 13.92 -13.90
CA TYR A 326 29.25 14.22 -13.60
C TYR A 326 29.84 15.20 -14.61
N TRP A 327 29.61 14.99 -15.92
CA TRP A 327 30.12 15.89 -16.96
C TRP A 327 29.33 17.19 -17.09
N THR A 328 28.04 17.21 -16.76
CA THR A 328 27.27 18.45 -16.65
C THR A 328 27.83 19.29 -15.50
N ALA A 329 28.01 18.70 -14.31
CA ALA A 329 28.64 19.38 -13.17
C ALA A 329 30.08 19.83 -13.47
N ARG A 330 30.87 19.02 -14.22
CA ARG A 330 32.24 19.37 -14.64
C ARG A 330 32.30 20.44 -15.73
N ASN A 331 31.34 20.45 -16.67
CA ASN A 331 31.29 21.39 -17.79
C ASN A 331 30.47 22.66 -17.47
N VAL A 332 29.79 22.72 -16.32
CA VAL A 332 29.27 23.97 -15.76
C VAL A 332 30.46 24.83 -15.31
N ARG A 333 31.07 25.49 -16.30
CA ARG A 333 31.63 26.82 -16.13
C ARG A 333 30.61 27.79 -16.71
N THR A 334 30.16 28.73 -15.88
CA THR A 334 29.27 29.89 -16.13
C THR A 334 27.76 29.65 -16.30
N ILE A 335 26.98 30.15 -15.32
CA ILE A 335 25.86 31.06 -15.64
C ILE A 335 26.53 32.33 -16.19
N SER A 336 26.12 32.72 -17.40
CA SER A 336 26.74 33.80 -18.17
C SER A 336 25.96 35.11 -17.96
N ALA A 337 26.61 36.11 -17.35
CA ALA A 337 26.52 37.56 -17.63
C ALA A 337 27.39 38.31 -16.60
N ASP A 338 28.15 39.36 -16.84
CA ASP A 338 28.65 40.04 -18.03
C ASP A 338 29.76 40.96 -17.49
N SER A 339 30.96 40.99 -18.07
CA SER A 339 31.88 42.09 -17.78
C SER A 339 31.26 43.34 -18.39
N VAL A 340 30.91 44.34 -17.58
CA VAL A 340 30.30 45.55 -18.09
C VAL A 340 31.32 46.32 -18.94
N THR A 341 31.26 46.07 -20.25
CA THR A 341 32.03 46.72 -21.29
C THR A 341 31.08 47.58 -22.10
N VAL A 342 31.24 48.89 -22.02
CA VAL A 342 30.49 49.80 -22.87
C VAL A 342 31.30 50.03 -24.14
N THR A 343 30.69 49.73 -25.29
CA THR A 343 31.28 50.05 -26.60
C THR A 343 30.76 51.39 -27.12
N PHE A 344 31.65 52.19 -27.69
CA PHE A 344 31.31 53.44 -28.36
C PHE A 344 32.22 53.65 -29.57
N GLN A 345 31.87 54.57 -30.47
CA GLN A 345 32.65 54.86 -31.68
C GLN A 345 33.64 56.00 -31.46
N SER A 346 34.86 55.87 -31.96
CA SER A 346 35.89 56.92 -31.83
C SER A 346 35.66 58.17 -32.69
N GLY A 347 34.67 58.17 -33.58
CA GLY A 347 34.29 59.34 -34.38
C GLY A 347 32.79 59.36 -34.69
N GLY A 348 32.22 60.55 -34.80
CA GLY A 348 30.77 60.78 -34.92
C GLY A 348 30.23 61.60 -33.74
N ASP A 349 28.93 61.49 -33.46
CA ASP A 349 28.25 62.27 -32.41
C ASP A 349 28.42 61.68 -30.99
N GLU A 350 29.06 60.50 -30.83
CA GLU A 350 29.29 59.85 -29.52
C GLU A 350 30.52 60.39 -28.76
N VAL A 351 31.33 61.22 -29.41
CA VAL A 351 32.46 61.96 -28.80
C VAL A 351 32.17 63.46 -28.95
N ASP A 352 31.68 64.08 -27.89
CA ASP A 352 31.42 65.52 -27.85
C ASP A 352 32.69 66.27 -27.41
N ALA A 353 33.47 66.69 -28.40
CA ALA A 353 34.71 67.44 -28.20
C ALA A 353 34.49 68.88 -27.70
N ASP A 354 33.27 69.44 -27.82
CA ASP A 354 32.98 70.79 -27.32
C ASP A 354 32.74 70.78 -25.80
N ASN A 355 32.30 69.63 -25.24
CA ASN A 355 32.01 69.45 -23.82
C ASN A 355 32.91 68.42 -23.10
N ASP A 356 33.87 67.81 -23.80
CA ASP A 356 34.76 66.75 -23.31
C ASP A 356 34.00 65.55 -22.72
N GLN A 357 33.01 65.04 -23.47
CA GLN A 357 32.02 64.06 -23.02
C GLN A 357 31.85 62.91 -24.01
N LEU A 358 31.57 61.72 -23.48
CA LEU A 358 31.15 60.56 -24.26
C LEU A 358 29.63 60.40 -24.14
N ASP A 359 28.95 60.42 -25.28
CA ASP A 359 27.50 60.33 -25.39
C ASP A 359 27.11 58.98 -25.98
N PHE A 360 26.48 58.14 -25.17
CA PHE A 360 26.08 56.80 -25.57
C PHE A 360 24.66 56.81 -26.16
N SER A 361 24.42 55.96 -27.16
CA SER A 361 23.11 55.81 -27.80
C SER A 361 22.04 55.16 -26.89
N SER A 362 22.41 54.67 -25.70
CA SER A 362 21.55 54.12 -24.66
C SER A 362 22.12 54.39 -23.27
N ASP A 363 21.33 54.14 -22.21
CA ASP A 363 21.77 54.38 -20.83
C ASP A 363 23.03 53.58 -20.51
N HIS A 364 24.00 54.21 -19.86
CA HIS A 364 25.24 53.55 -19.47
C HIS A 364 25.15 52.97 -18.05
N PRO A 365 25.88 51.88 -17.77
CA PRO A 365 25.89 51.21 -16.46
C PRO A 365 26.90 51.76 -15.44
N PHE A 366 27.67 52.81 -15.78
CA PHE A 366 28.69 53.38 -14.89
C PHE A 366 28.12 54.27 -13.77
N SER A 367 28.80 54.28 -12.62
CA SER A 367 28.60 55.19 -11.49
C SER A 367 29.75 56.20 -11.37
N GLY A 368 29.50 57.37 -10.75
CA GLY A 368 30.54 58.38 -10.54
C GLY A 368 31.68 57.84 -9.66
N GLY A 369 32.92 57.99 -10.13
CA GLY A 369 34.13 57.45 -9.51
C GLY A 369 34.54 56.06 -10.00
N ASP A 370 33.76 55.42 -10.89
CA ASP A 370 34.14 54.11 -11.45
C ASP A 370 35.48 54.18 -12.17
N ARG A 371 36.36 53.19 -11.93
CA ARG A 371 37.64 53.04 -12.63
C ARG A 371 37.42 52.24 -13.90
N VAL A 372 37.73 52.81 -15.06
CA VAL A 372 37.54 52.16 -16.36
C VAL A 372 38.85 52.07 -17.15
N VAL A 373 39.10 50.92 -17.77
CA VAL A 373 40.16 50.73 -18.78
C VAL A 373 39.58 51.13 -20.13
N TYR A 374 40.20 52.08 -20.80
CA TYR A 374 39.92 52.35 -22.21
C TYR A 374 40.74 51.41 -23.08
N ALA A 375 40.10 50.74 -24.02
CA ALA A 375 40.79 49.95 -25.03
C ALA A 375 40.21 50.18 -26.43
N THR A 376 41.07 50.07 -27.41
CA THR A 376 40.67 49.98 -28.81
C THR A 376 40.23 48.55 -29.12
N ALA A 377 39.15 48.36 -29.88
CA ALA A 377 38.62 47.01 -30.13
C ALA A 377 39.59 46.12 -30.94
N LEU A 378 40.57 46.70 -31.62
CA LEU A 378 41.65 46.01 -32.35
C LEU A 378 42.96 46.80 -32.20
N SER A 379 44.03 46.09 -31.85
CA SER A 379 45.39 46.65 -31.70
C SER A 379 45.83 47.40 -32.97
N GLY A 380 46.08 48.71 -32.84
CA GLY A 380 46.51 49.58 -33.95
C GLY A 380 45.39 50.29 -34.72
N SER A 381 44.15 50.28 -34.21
CA SER A 381 43.04 51.10 -34.74
C SER A 381 43.11 52.57 -34.27
N SER A 382 42.34 53.46 -34.91
CA SER A 382 42.30 54.89 -34.58
C SER A 382 41.61 55.12 -33.23
N SER A 383 42.38 55.53 -32.21
CA SER A 383 41.91 55.87 -30.87
C SER A 383 41.22 57.23 -30.82
N VAL A 384 40.45 57.48 -29.76
CA VAL A 384 39.96 58.83 -29.43
C VAL A 384 41.15 59.69 -29.04
N GLU A 385 41.29 60.88 -29.61
CA GLU A 385 42.38 61.78 -29.24
C GLU A 385 42.16 62.22 -27.79
N GLY A 386 43.21 62.15 -26.97
CA GLY A 386 43.13 62.34 -25.52
C GLY A 386 43.08 61.05 -24.71
N LEU A 387 42.68 59.91 -25.31
CA LEU A 387 42.68 58.60 -24.66
C LEU A 387 43.78 57.68 -25.23
N SER A 388 44.47 56.98 -24.33
CA SER A 388 45.52 56.01 -24.67
C SER A 388 45.04 54.58 -24.47
N ASP A 389 45.23 53.72 -25.47
CA ASP A 389 44.85 52.30 -25.45
C ASP A 389 45.45 51.56 -24.23
N GLY A 390 44.61 50.86 -23.48
CA GLY A 390 44.96 50.19 -22.22
C GLY A 390 45.10 51.11 -21.02
N ALA A 391 44.94 52.43 -21.16
CA ALA A 391 45.04 53.38 -20.06
C ALA A 391 43.76 53.45 -19.22
N MET A 392 43.95 53.82 -17.96
CA MET A 392 42.90 53.92 -16.96
C MET A 392 42.37 55.35 -16.84
N TYR A 393 41.05 55.47 -16.65
CA TYR A 393 40.36 56.72 -16.37
C TYR A 393 39.33 56.53 -15.26
N TYR A 394 38.86 57.63 -14.69
CA TYR A 394 37.74 57.63 -13.74
C TYR A 394 36.49 58.22 -14.39
N VAL A 395 35.33 57.64 -14.10
CA VAL A 395 34.05 58.09 -14.67
C VAL A 395 33.48 59.22 -13.83
N GLU A 396 33.19 60.35 -14.46
CA GLU A 396 32.25 61.35 -13.93
C GLU A 396 30.94 61.24 -14.72
N VAL A 397 29.85 60.88 -14.03
CA VAL A 397 28.53 60.72 -14.67
C VAL A 397 27.89 62.09 -14.87
N VAL A 398 27.53 62.42 -16.12
CA VAL A 398 26.82 63.66 -16.46
C VAL A 398 25.31 63.44 -16.35
N ASP A 399 24.81 62.38 -16.97
CA ASP A 399 23.44 61.89 -16.85
C ASP A 399 23.38 60.39 -17.21
N SER A 400 22.19 59.83 -17.45
CA SER A 400 22.03 58.39 -17.71
C SER A 400 22.72 57.90 -18.98
N ASN A 401 23.01 58.76 -19.95
CA ASN A 401 23.50 58.38 -21.27
C ASN A 401 24.87 59.00 -21.58
N SER A 402 25.44 59.75 -20.64
CA SER A 402 26.64 60.53 -20.90
C SER A 402 27.62 60.59 -19.73
N ILE A 403 28.91 60.46 -20.03
CA ILE A 403 30.00 60.53 -19.05
C ILE A 403 31.13 61.45 -19.48
N LYS A 404 31.91 61.92 -18.50
CA LYS A 404 33.26 62.44 -18.69
C LYS A 404 34.27 61.47 -18.14
N LEU A 405 35.47 61.50 -18.71
CA LEU A 405 36.60 60.74 -18.22
C LEU A 405 37.59 61.68 -17.54
N LEU A 406 38.02 61.31 -16.34
CA LEU A 406 39.01 62.02 -15.55
C LEU A 406 40.35 61.29 -15.63
N ASP A 407 41.44 62.05 -15.67
CA ASP A 407 42.79 61.51 -15.55
C ASP A 407 43.12 61.12 -14.10
N GLY A 408 44.33 60.59 -13.88
CA GLY A 408 44.81 60.20 -12.54
C GLY A 408 44.95 61.35 -11.53
N ALA A 409 44.68 62.59 -11.93
CA ALA A 409 44.72 63.79 -11.09
C ALA A 409 43.35 64.49 -11.01
N ASP A 410 42.25 63.77 -11.30
CA ASP A 410 40.86 64.24 -11.32
C ASP A 410 40.60 65.43 -12.27
N ASN A 411 41.41 65.61 -13.31
CA ASN A 411 41.14 66.59 -14.35
C ASN A 411 40.33 65.92 -15.47
N VAL A 412 39.30 66.60 -15.98
CA VAL A 412 38.58 66.14 -17.18
C VAL A 412 39.57 66.01 -18.33
N VAL A 413 39.61 64.83 -18.93
CA VAL A 413 40.44 64.54 -20.10
C VAL A 413 39.83 65.23 -21.30
N ASN A 414 40.60 66.13 -21.91
CA ASN A 414 40.16 66.75 -23.16
C ASN A 414 40.17 65.69 -24.26
N ILE A 415 39.01 65.44 -24.87
CA ILE A 415 38.83 64.41 -25.89
C ILE A 415 38.44 65.01 -27.24
N ALA A 416 38.92 64.42 -28.33
CA ALA A 416 38.48 64.79 -29.67
C ALA A 416 38.18 63.57 -30.55
N ALA A 417 37.14 63.70 -31.38
CA ALA A 417 36.70 62.66 -32.30
C ALA A 417 37.76 62.38 -33.38
N SER A 418 38.01 61.10 -33.63
CA SER A 418 38.87 60.62 -34.72
C SER A 418 38.22 60.84 -36.09
N GLU A 419 39.03 61.17 -37.11
CA GLU A 419 38.57 61.31 -38.51
C GLU A 419 38.04 60.00 -39.11
N VAL A 420 38.39 58.86 -38.50
CA VAL A 420 37.90 57.52 -38.88
C VAL A 420 37.21 56.90 -37.68
N SER A 421 35.92 56.59 -37.84
CA SER A 421 35.09 55.97 -36.81
C SER A 421 35.46 54.49 -36.65
N ALA A 422 35.84 54.09 -35.44
CA ALA A 422 36.16 52.71 -35.08
C ALA A 422 35.64 52.38 -33.67
N SER A 423 35.25 51.13 -33.43
CA SER A 423 34.72 50.70 -32.13
C SER A 423 35.79 50.73 -31.04
N GLN A 424 35.41 51.27 -29.89
CA GLN A 424 36.20 51.42 -28.67
C GLN A 424 35.47 50.76 -27.50
N THR A 425 36.18 50.48 -26.40
CA THR A 425 35.60 49.89 -25.18
C THR A 425 36.04 50.63 -23.92
N LEU A 426 35.12 50.70 -22.94
CA LEU A 426 35.41 51.06 -21.55
C LEU A 426 35.00 49.91 -20.64
N THR A 427 35.95 49.39 -19.85
CA THR A 427 35.74 48.22 -18.98
C THR A 427 35.99 48.58 -17.51
N ARG A 428 35.02 48.37 -16.62
CA ARG A 428 35.12 48.74 -15.19
C ARG A 428 35.98 47.76 -14.36
N LEU A 429 36.79 48.25 -13.40
CA LEU A 429 37.63 47.46 -12.46
C LEU A 429 37.17 47.59 -10.98
N GLY A 430 37.11 46.47 -10.22
CA GLY A 430 36.56 46.38 -8.84
C GLY A 430 37.47 46.85 -7.67
N HIS A 431 36.89 46.99 -6.46
CA HIS A 431 37.52 47.48 -5.20
C HIS A 431 38.30 46.37 -4.45
N GLY A 432 39.52 46.65 -3.93
CA GLY A 432 40.23 45.75 -2.99
C GLY A 432 41.74 45.53 -3.17
N ALA A 433 42.37 46.12 -4.19
CA ALA A 433 43.80 45.99 -4.46
C ALA A 433 44.50 47.36 -4.50
N ALA A 434 45.65 47.51 -3.84
CA ALA A 434 46.49 48.70 -3.98
C ALA A 434 47.42 48.50 -5.18
N VAL A 435 47.12 49.20 -6.27
CA VAL A 435 47.93 49.20 -7.48
C VAL A 435 48.78 50.45 -7.49
N PHE A 436 50.10 50.30 -7.72
CA PHE A 436 51.04 51.42 -7.74
C PHE A 436 52.07 51.26 -8.87
N GLY A 437 52.53 52.39 -9.40
CA GLY A 437 53.60 52.49 -10.40
C GLY A 437 54.82 53.22 -9.86
N SER A 438 55.79 53.49 -10.73
CA SER A 438 57.03 54.19 -10.35
C SER A 438 56.86 55.61 -9.87
N SER A 439 55.78 56.29 -10.26
CA SER A 439 55.44 57.62 -9.76
C SER A 439 55.04 57.62 -8.28
N ASP A 440 54.60 56.48 -7.77
CA ASP A 440 53.95 56.34 -6.47
C ASP A 440 54.93 55.90 -5.39
N VAL A 441 56.17 55.57 -5.77
CA VAL A 441 57.21 55.08 -4.87
C VAL A 441 58.31 56.14 -4.71
N ALA A 442 58.47 56.65 -3.49
CA ALA A 442 59.55 57.57 -3.16
C ALA A 442 60.89 56.82 -2.99
N GLY A 443 62.01 57.52 -3.24
CA GLY A 443 63.36 56.94 -3.18
C GLY A 443 63.84 56.48 -1.80
N ASP A 444 63.00 56.57 -0.77
CA ASP A 444 63.20 56.02 0.58
C ASP A 444 62.32 54.78 0.87
N GLY A 445 61.59 54.26 -0.13
CA GLY A 445 60.73 53.08 -0.04
C GLY A 445 59.30 53.34 0.44
N MET A 446 58.86 54.60 0.52
CA MET A 446 57.47 54.97 0.81
C MET A 446 56.59 54.83 -0.44
N VAL A 447 55.46 54.13 -0.33
CA VAL A 447 54.45 54.01 -1.38
C VAL A 447 53.28 54.94 -1.06
N THR A 448 52.91 55.78 -2.03
CA THR A 448 51.87 56.81 -1.90
C THR A 448 50.69 56.49 -2.82
N ILE A 449 49.52 56.21 -2.25
CA ILE A 449 48.25 56.02 -2.98
C ILE A 449 47.33 57.19 -2.64
N LEU A 450 47.20 58.14 -3.57
CA LEU A 450 46.50 59.42 -3.33
C LEU A 450 44.99 59.28 -3.05
N GLY A 451 44.36 58.20 -3.53
CA GLY A 451 42.97 57.84 -3.23
C GLY A 451 42.76 57.16 -1.86
N GLY A 452 43.83 56.98 -1.09
CA GLY A 452 43.86 56.20 0.14
C GLY A 452 44.16 54.72 -0.15
N HIS A 453 45.08 54.13 0.61
CA HIS A 453 45.49 52.74 0.37
C HIS A 453 44.61 51.69 1.07
N GLY A 454 43.75 52.09 2.01
CA GLY A 454 42.80 51.20 2.69
C GLY A 454 43.40 50.18 3.68
N PHE A 455 44.72 50.07 3.74
CA PHE A 455 45.43 49.15 4.65
C PHE A 455 45.52 49.64 6.11
N VAL A 456 45.73 48.69 7.04
CA VAL A 456 46.02 48.93 8.47
C VAL A 456 47.44 48.50 8.85
N ASP A 457 47.96 49.04 9.96
CA ASP A 457 49.35 48.79 10.39
C ASP A 457 49.55 47.33 10.82
N GLY A 458 50.61 46.69 10.34
CA GLY A 458 50.86 45.26 10.51
C GLY A 458 49.98 44.34 9.64
N GLN A 459 49.23 44.87 8.66
CA GLN A 459 48.44 44.06 7.72
C GLN A 459 49.35 43.30 6.76
N ALA A 460 49.10 42.01 6.56
CA ALA A 460 49.83 41.23 5.57
C ALA A 460 49.32 41.52 4.15
N VAL A 461 50.21 41.48 3.17
CA VAL A 461 49.92 41.72 1.75
C VAL A 461 50.81 40.84 0.87
N VAL A 462 50.28 40.43 -0.29
CA VAL A 462 51.04 39.68 -1.29
C VAL A 462 51.31 40.58 -2.49
N TYR A 463 52.56 40.55 -2.97
CA TYR A 463 53.01 41.33 -4.11
C TYR A 463 52.82 40.58 -5.43
N ARG A 464 52.19 41.22 -6.43
CA ARG A 464 52.00 40.69 -7.79
C ARG A 464 52.33 41.75 -8.86
N PRO A 465 53.21 41.46 -9.84
CA PRO A 465 53.40 42.32 -11.01
C PRO A 465 52.27 42.06 -12.04
N ARG A 466 51.67 43.12 -12.62
CA ARG A 466 50.59 42.96 -13.61
C ARG A 466 51.05 42.86 -15.07
N ASN A 467 52.26 43.31 -15.39
CA ASN A 467 52.74 43.44 -16.79
C ASN A 467 53.94 42.54 -17.16
N GLY A 468 54.26 41.53 -16.33
CA GLY A 468 55.23 40.47 -16.67
C GLY A 468 56.70 40.70 -16.31
N ASP A 469 57.09 41.86 -15.79
CA ASP A 469 58.45 42.12 -15.28
C ASP A 469 58.44 42.38 -13.76
N ALA A 470 59.32 41.70 -13.01
CA ALA A 470 59.43 41.76 -11.55
C ALA A 470 60.03 43.11 -11.07
N ALA A 471 59.62 43.59 -9.89
CA ALA A 471 60.22 44.78 -9.27
C ALA A 471 61.71 44.57 -8.94
N ALA A 472 62.58 45.36 -9.58
CA ALA A 472 64.01 45.36 -9.32
C ALA A 472 64.38 46.28 -8.13
N GLY A 473 64.68 45.67 -6.97
CA GLY A 473 65.79 46.10 -6.11
C GLY A 473 65.50 46.59 -4.68
N VAL A 474 66.01 45.84 -3.69
CA VAL A 474 66.67 46.39 -2.47
C VAL A 474 68.05 45.75 -2.31
N VAL A 475 68.98 46.51 -1.73
CA VAL A 475 70.35 46.13 -1.41
C VAL A 475 70.42 44.76 -0.70
N GLY A 476 70.89 43.76 -1.44
CA GLY A 476 71.02 42.36 -1.02
C GLY A 476 71.13 41.41 -2.21
N GLY A 477 70.49 41.74 -3.34
CA GLY A 477 70.72 41.09 -4.63
C GLY A 477 69.59 40.22 -5.19
N ASP A 478 68.40 40.14 -4.56
CA ASP A 478 67.28 39.33 -5.06
C ASP A 478 65.92 40.10 -5.03
N ASP A 479 65.03 39.78 -5.98
CA ASP A 479 63.73 40.43 -6.25
C ASP A 479 62.67 40.20 -5.14
N LEU A 480 61.64 41.06 -5.05
CA LEU A 480 60.45 40.79 -4.24
C LEU A 480 59.76 39.51 -4.75
N GLY A 481 59.80 38.43 -3.97
CA GLY A 481 59.17 37.16 -4.35
C GLY A 481 57.67 37.31 -4.54
N THR A 482 57.15 36.86 -5.69
CA THR A 482 55.74 36.96 -6.13
C THR A 482 54.76 36.07 -5.36
N ALA A 483 55.25 35.31 -4.37
CA ALA A 483 54.49 34.38 -3.54
C ALA A 483 54.82 34.50 -2.04
N LEU A 484 55.39 35.63 -1.59
CA LEU A 484 55.71 35.88 -0.19
C LEU A 484 54.79 36.95 0.40
N ALA A 485 54.38 36.76 1.65
CA ALA A 485 53.64 37.76 2.42
C ALA A 485 54.61 38.82 3.00
N TYR A 486 54.28 40.08 2.79
CA TYR A 486 54.92 41.26 3.40
C TYR A 486 53.95 41.92 4.37
N TYR A 487 54.44 42.76 5.27
CA TYR A 487 53.60 43.48 6.23
C TYR A 487 53.60 44.98 5.97
N VAL A 488 52.43 45.61 6.05
CA VAL A 488 52.22 47.03 5.80
C VAL A 488 52.54 47.82 7.06
N GLY A 489 53.57 48.66 7.01
CA GLY A 489 53.82 49.73 7.98
C GLY A 489 53.11 51.01 7.53
N VAL A 490 51.93 51.30 8.08
CA VAL A 490 51.11 52.47 7.73
C VAL A 490 51.75 53.74 8.28
N VAL A 491 51.94 54.74 7.41
CA VAL A 491 52.45 56.06 7.80
C VAL A 491 51.28 57.04 7.97
N ASP A 492 50.36 57.07 7.01
CA ASP A 492 49.07 57.75 7.06
C ASP A 492 48.12 57.14 6.03
N VAL A 493 46.89 57.67 5.89
CA VAL A 493 45.85 57.13 5.00
C VAL A 493 46.26 56.98 3.52
N THR A 494 47.28 57.71 3.08
CA THR A 494 47.80 57.69 1.70
C THR A 494 49.20 57.09 1.58
N ASN A 495 49.92 56.91 2.69
CA ASN A 495 51.34 56.51 2.67
C ASN A 495 51.58 55.26 3.51
N PHE A 496 52.27 54.28 2.94
CA PHE A 496 52.71 53.09 3.68
C PHE A 496 54.11 52.61 3.23
N ARG A 497 54.69 51.69 4.00
CA ARG A 497 55.96 51.00 3.68
C ARG A 497 55.80 49.49 3.84
N LEU A 498 56.54 48.70 3.08
CA LEU A 498 56.56 47.25 3.22
C LEU A 498 57.64 46.79 4.21
N MET A 499 57.34 45.75 4.98
CA MET A 499 58.17 45.22 6.06
C MET A 499 58.26 43.70 5.95
N ALA A 500 59.41 43.14 6.31
CA ALA A 500 59.64 41.69 6.25
C ALA A 500 58.96 40.92 7.40
N THR A 501 58.61 41.59 8.50
CA THR A 501 57.93 40.98 9.66
C THR A 501 56.82 41.89 10.18
N ARG A 502 55.81 41.29 10.81
CA ARG A 502 54.70 42.01 11.44
C ARG A 502 55.18 42.92 12.57
N ASP A 503 56.13 42.44 13.38
CA ASP A 503 56.72 43.22 14.47
C ASP A 503 57.50 44.44 13.95
N ALA A 504 58.19 44.31 12.82
CA ALA A 504 58.85 45.43 12.16
C ALA A 504 57.84 46.48 11.65
N ALA A 505 56.69 46.05 11.12
CA ALA A 505 55.60 46.92 10.71
C ALA A 505 54.98 47.68 11.89
N LEU A 506 54.59 46.97 12.95
CA LEU A 506 54.00 47.58 14.16
C LEU A 506 54.98 48.49 14.91
N ALA A 507 56.29 48.22 14.83
CA ALA A 507 57.32 49.06 15.44
C ALA A 507 57.76 50.24 14.55
N GLY A 508 57.37 50.26 13.27
CA GLY A 508 57.83 51.25 12.29
C GLY A 508 59.34 51.20 11.99
N THR A 509 60.00 50.06 12.19
CA THR A 509 61.45 49.90 12.04
C THR A 509 61.79 48.80 11.04
N GLY A 510 62.76 49.02 10.14
CA GLY A 510 63.21 47.99 9.20
C GLY A 510 62.47 47.96 7.85
N ALA A 511 62.01 49.12 7.36
CA ALA A 511 61.32 49.24 6.08
C ALA A 511 62.16 48.71 4.91
N LEU A 512 61.52 47.88 4.09
CA LEU A 512 62.06 47.48 2.79
C LEU A 512 62.12 48.72 1.90
N GLN A 513 63.24 48.89 1.18
CA GLN A 513 63.23 49.84 0.08
C GLN A 513 62.32 49.26 -1.02
N VAL A 514 61.69 50.11 -1.82
CA VAL A 514 60.92 49.64 -2.98
C VAL A 514 61.39 50.50 -4.14
N SER A 515 61.84 49.86 -5.21
CA SER A 515 62.21 50.49 -6.47
C SER A 515 61.49 49.72 -7.57
N VAL A 516 60.85 50.45 -8.47
CA VAL A 516 60.06 49.88 -9.56
C VAL A 516 60.43 50.56 -10.87
N ASP A 517 60.33 49.83 -11.99
CA ASP A 517 60.71 50.35 -13.30
C ASP A 517 59.72 51.41 -13.83
N PRO A 518 60.16 52.37 -14.68
CA PRO A 518 59.38 53.55 -15.08
C PRO A 518 58.03 53.29 -15.79
N ASP A 519 57.77 52.05 -16.22
CA ASP A 519 56.55 51.66 -16.97
C ASP A 519 55.84 50.44 -16.33
N SER A 520 56.24 50.06 -15.11
CA SER A 520 55.76 48.85 -14.44
C SER A 520 54.56 49.14 -13.53
N VAL A 521 53.55 48.27 -13.58
CA VAL A 521 52.35 48.32 -12.73
C VAL A 521 52.38 47.16 -11.75
N HIS A 522 52.30 47.51 -10.47
CA HIS A 522 52.41 46.58 -9.35
C HIS A 522 51.13 46.54 -8.56
N GLU A 523 50.82 45.37 -8.01
CA GLU A 523 49.63 45.14 -7.21
C GLU A 523 50.00 44.54 -5.85
N LEU A 524 49.44 45.12 -4.79
CA LEU A 524 49.41 44.55 -3.45
C LEU A 524 47.98 44.17 -3.13
N ILE A 525 47.79 42.89 -2.86
CA ILE A 525 46.50 42.33 -2.50
C ILE A 525 46.52 42.09 -0.99
N THR A 526 45.44 42.49 -0.33
CA THR A 526 45.24 42.23 1.10
C THR A 526 45.33 40.74 1.37
N TYR A 527 46.17 40.35 2.32
CA TYR A 527 46.18 39.01 2.88
C TYR A 527 45.17 39.01 4.03
N THR A 528 43.96 38.51 3.79
CA THR A 528 42.95 38.30 4.84
C THR A 528 43.33 37.04 5.62
N ALA A 529 43.34 37.15 6.96
CA ALA A 529 43.73 36.07 7.85
C ALA A 529 42.76 34.86 7.86
N ASP A 530 41.67 34.92 7.07
CA ASP A 530 40.78 33.78 6.83
C ASP A 530 41.28 32.88 5.67
N ALA A 531 42.40 33.25 5.03
CA ALA A 531 43.23 32.38 4.19
C ALA A 531 44.35 31.68 4.99
N TYR A 532 44.21 31.61 6.32
CA TYR A 532 44.97 30.68 7.13
C TYR A 532 44.35 29.30 6.88
N ASN A 533 45.04 28.47 6.09
CA ASN A 533 45.02 27.05 6.40
C ASN A 533 46.17 26.84 7.41
N PRO A 534 45.94 26.93 8.74
CA PRO A 534 46.96 26.58 9.74
C PRO A 534 47.58 25.21 9.50
N ARG A 535 46.93 24.39 8.68
CA ARG A 535 47.10 22.94 8.57
C ARG A 535 48.19 22.52 7.59
N GLU A 536 48.84 23.47 6.90
CA GLU A 536 49.94 23.22 5.94
C GLU A 536 51.25 23.95 6.30
N PHE A 537 51.24 24.87 7.27
CA PHE A 537 52.43 25.61 7.69
C PHE A 537 52.79 25.29 9.15
N PHE A 538 54.08 25.26 9.47
CA PHE A 538 54.57 25.00 10.82
C PHE A 538 55.89 25.75 11.08
N ASP A 539 56.14 26.12 12.33
CA ASP A 539 57.44 26.64 12.78
C ASP A 539 58.31 25.47 13.24
N PRO A 540 59.41 25.13 12.53
CA PRO A 540 60.21 23.97 12.89
C PRO A 540 60.99 24.09 14.19
N SER A 541 61.04 25.28 14.81
CA SER A 541 61.63 25.48 16.14
C SER A 541 60.65 25.22 17.28
N GLU A 542 59.33 25.29 17.02
CA GLU A 542 58.28 25.15 18.04
C GLU A 542 57.42 23.89 17.82
N ASP A 543 57.08 23.56 16.57
CA ASP A 543 56.07 22.56 16.21
C ASP A 543 56.67 21.16 15.95
N VAL A 544 57.99 21.06 15.78
CA VAL A 544 58.69 19.78 15.57
C VAL A 544 59.08 19.16 16.91
N GLN A 545 58.50 18.01 17.23
CA GLN A 545 58.85 17.26 18.43
C GLN A 545 59.92 16.20 18.15
N SER A 546 61.18 16.57 18.38
CA SER A 546 62.35 15.73 18.03
C SER A 546 62.47 14.41 18.80
N LEU A 547 61.70 14.21 19.88
CA LEU A 547 61.67 12.95 20.63
C LEU A 547 60.76 11.90 19.98
N ASN A 548 59.77 12.34 19.21
CA ASN A 548 58.69 11.51 18.67
C ASN A 548 58.70 11.46 17.14
N ASP A 549 59.55 12.27 16.51
CA ASP A 549 59.64 12.47 15.07
C ASP A 549 58.30 12.93 14.46
N THR A 550 57.61 13.82 15.17
CA THR A 550 56.30 14.34 14.80
C THR A 550 56.32 15.84 14.56
N ILE A 551 55.40 16.28 13.71
CA ILE A 551 55.02 17.69 13.57
C ILE A 551 53.65 17.84 14.21
N VAL A 552 53.52 18.80 15.12
CA VAL A 552 52.27 19.10 15.84
C VAL A 552 51.75 20.44 15.41
N PHE A 553 50.50 20.50 14.96
CA PHE A 553 49.84 21.73 14.57
C PHE A 553 49.02 22.24 15.75
N TYR A 554 49.53 23.24 16.47
CA TYR A 554 48.81 23.89 17.56
C TYR A 554 47.98 25.06 17.04
N ASP A 555 46.66 25.01 17.22
CA ASP A 555 45.80 26.19 17.20
C ASP A 555 45.14 26.38 18.58
N THR A 556 44.95 27.62 18.96
CA THR A 556 44.19 28.11 20.12
C THR A 556 42.72 27.68 20.15
N GLU A 557 42.18 27.10 19.07
CA GLU A 557 40.79 26.63 18.93
C GLU A 557 40.63 25.10 18.83
N ASP A 558 41.67 24.30 19.10
CA ASP A 558 41.66 22.80 19.05
C ASP A 558 41.34 22.20 17.66
N VAL A 559 41.45 23.01 16.61
CA VAL A 559 41.19 22.61 15.22
C VAL A 559 42.43 21.88 14.66
N GLY A 560 42.33 20.57 14.46
CA GLY A 560 43.40 19.72 13.92
C GLY A 560 43.80 20.00 12.45
N HIS A 561 44.78 19.26 11.90
CA HIS A 561 45.20 19.29 10.49
C HIS A 561 44.21 18.56 9.55
N ASP A 562 44.17 18.96 8.27
CA ASP A 562 43.30 18.35 7.23
C ASP A 562 44.01 17.29 6.37
N LEU A 563 45.24 16.94 6.72
CA LEU A 563 46.00 15.93 6.01
C LEU A 563 45.40 14.52 6.24
N SER A 564 45.31 13.75 5.18
CA SER A 564 44.79 12.38 5.12
C SER A 564 45.91 11.35 5.13
N GLU A 565 45.59 10.14 5.60
CA GLU A 565 46.52 9.01 5.59
C GLU A 565 47.01 8.70 4.17
N GLY A 566 48.34 8.60 3.97
CA GLY A 566 48.93 8.30 2.66
C GLY A 566 49.04 9.49 1.70
N GLN A 567 48.66 10.70 2.13
CA GLN A 567 48.70 11.89 1.28
C GLN A 567 50.14 12.31 0.92
N GLN A 568 50.35 12.72 -0.33
CA GLN A 568 51.64 13.25 -0.81
C GLN A 568 51.77 14.75 -0.52
N VAL A 569 52.82 15.15 0.19
CA VAL A 569 53.14 16.54 0.49
C VAL A 569 54.56 16.89 0.05
N VAL A 570 54.77 18.09 -0.50
CA VAL A 570 56.06 18.66 -0.84
C VAL A 570 56.51 19.55 0.30
N TYR A 571 57.68 19.27 0.86
CA TYR A 571 58.23 20.10 1.92
C TYR A 571 58.91 21.35 1.34
N LYS A 572 58.51 22.53 1.82
CA LYS A 572 59.02 23.83 1.41
C LYS A 572 59.50 24.65 2.61
N ARG A 573 60.46 25.54 2.35
CA ARG A 573 61.02 26.49 3.32
C ARG A 573 61.37 27.81 2.62
N ARG A 574 61.51 28.88 3.40
CA ARG A 574 62.00 30.16 2.89
C ARG A 574 63.43 30.02 2.35
N ILE A 575 63.72 30.72 1.25
CA ILE A 575 65.06 30.80 0.68
C ILE A 575 65.99 31.46 1.70
N GLY A 576 66.94 30.69 2.25
CA GLY A 576 67.90 31.14 3.26
C GLY A 576 67.77 30.50 4.64
N ASP A 577 66.63 29.85 4.95
CA ASP A 577 66.43 29.10 6.21
C ASP A 577 67.15 27.74 6.14
N ASP A 578 67.48 27.08 7.25
CA ASP A 578 68.07 25.74 7.21
C ASP A 578 66.99 24.66 6.91
N ASP A 579 67.37 23.56 6.24
CA ASP A 579 66.48 22.40 6.09
C ASP A 579 66.20 21.76 7.46
N LEU A 580 64.95 21.34 7.69
CA LEU A 580 64.65 20.44 8.80
C LEU A 580 65.43 19.14 8.61
N ALA A 581 66.08 18.64 9.66
CA ALA A 581 66.94 17.49 9.53
C ALA A 581 66.22 16.30 8.86
N ASN A 582 66.85 15.72 7.83
CA ASN A 582 66.34 14.62 7.00
C ASN A 582 65.15 14.93 6.08
N LEU A 583 64.73 16.19 6.01
CA LEU A 583 63.86 16.70 4.95
C LEU A 583 64.69 17.55 3.99
N ALA A 584 64.48 17.35 2.69
CA ALA A 584 65.06 18.18 1.65
C ALA A 584 63.96 19.05 1.07
N ALA A 585 64.20 20.37 1.01
CA ALA A 585 63.29 21.30 0.34
C ALA A 585 62.92 20.83 -1.08
N GLU A 586 61.70 21.12 -1.49
CA GLU A 586 61.11 20.75 -2.79
C GLU A 586 61.04 19.23 -3.03
N THR A 587 61.06 18.42 -1.96
CA THR A 587 60.95 16.95 -2.04
C THR A 587 59.58 16.48 -1.54
N THR A 588 59.00 15.50 -2.23
CA THR A 588 57.72 14.87 -1.86
C THR A 588 57.89 13.80 -0.78
N TYR A 589 57.00 13.81 0.19
CA TYR A 589 56.88 12.89 1.32
C TYR A 589 55.45 12.40 1.46
N ILE A 590 55.27 11.30 2.21
CA ILE A 590 53.96 10.69 2.46
C ILE A 590 53.56 10.93 3.92
N VAL A 591 52.34 11.42 4.12
CA VAL A 591 51.74 11.68 5.43
C VAL A 591 51.26 10.39 6.09
N HIS A 592 51.61 10.23 7.37
CA HIS A 592 50.95 9.33 8.31
C HIS A 592 50.27 10.15 9.40
N VAL A 593 48.96 9.99 9.55
CA VAL A 593 48.16 10.70 10.54
C VAL A 593 48.28 9.94 11.86
N VAL A 594 48.82 10.60 12.90
CA VAL A 594 48.87 10.03 14.25
C VAL A 594 47.55 10.30 14.97
N ASP A 595 47.06 11.53 14.88
CA ASP A 595 45.75 11.98 15.35
C ASP A 595 45.40 13.29 14.62
N SER A 596 44.31 13.96 15.02
CA SER A 596 43.88 15.20 14.38
C SER A 596 44.91 16.34 14.47
N GLN A 597 45.87 16.33 15.40
CA GLN A 597 46.83 17.44 15.59
C GLN A 597 48.26 17.07 15.19
N THR A 598 48.54 15.80 14.93
CA THR A 598 49.90 15.26 14.88
C THR A 598 50.12 14.37 13.66
N ILE A 599 51.22 14.61 12.92
CA ILE A 599 51.63 13.77 11.78
C ILE A 599 53.05 13.21 11.92
N LYS A 600 53.32 12.18 11.12
CA LYS A 600 54.67 11.73 10.72
C LYS A 600 54.82 11.74 9.20
N LEU A 601 56.06 11.76 8.74
CA LEU A 601 56.40 11.72 7.31
C LEU A 601 57.22 10.48 6.96
N ALA A 602 56.96 9.91 5.78
CA ALA A 602 57.72 8.81 5.19
C ALA A 602 58.19 9.16 3.77
N THR A 603 59.26 8.51 3.30
CA THR A 603 59.82 8.75 1.95
C THR A 603 59.08 8.02 0.83
N SER A 604 58.15 7.11 1.16
CA SER A 604 57.28 6.42 0.20
C SER A 604 56.11 5.74 0.91
N GLU A 605 55.04 5.39 0.16
CA GLU A 605 53.86 4.69 0.72
C GLU A 605 54.23 3.31 1.27
N SER A 606 55.20 2.65 0.63
CA SER A 606 55.76 1.38 1.14
C SER A 606 56.45 1.56 2.49
N ASN A 607 57.10 2.70 2.74
CA ASN A 607 57.79 2.97 4.00
C ASN A 607 56.78 3.35 5.09
N ARG A 608 55.74 4.13 4.74
CA ARG A 608 54.62 4.45 5.63
C ARG A 608 53.91 3.19 6.12
N ALA A 609 53.49 2.31 5.19
CA ALA A 609 52.81 1.06 5.51
C ALA A 609 53.68 0.08 6.33
N ALA A 610 55.01 0.17 6.19
CA ALA A 610 55.97 -0.61 6.99
C ALA A 610 56.32 0.03 8.35
N GLY A 611 55.76 1.20 8.68
CA GLY A 611 56.05 1.95 9.91
C GLY A 611 57.45 2.57 9.96
N GLN A 612 58.08 2.81 8.80
CA GLN A 612 59.39 3.42 8.66
C GLN A 612 59.26 4.93 8.36
N PHE A 613 59.31 5.75 9.42
CA PHE A 613 59.15 7.21 9.35
C PHE A 613 60.50 7.94 9.39
N ILE A 614 60.49 9.22 9.01
CA ILE A 614 61.69 10.08 8.95
C ILE A 614 61.98 10.66 10.34
N ASP A 615 63.23 10.56 10.80
CA ASP A 615 63.69 11.18 12.05
C ASP A 615 63.74 12.71 11.91
N LEU A 616 62.98 13.44 12.73
CA LEU A 616 62.86 14.91 12.66
C LEU A 616 63.64 15.57 13.81
N THR A 617 64.34 16.67 13.55
CA THR A 617 65.02 17.45 14.59
C THR A 617 64.66 18.93 14.47
N ALA A 618 64.14 19.52 15.54
CA ALA A 618 63.72 20.92 15.57
C ALA A 618 64.88 21.88 15.29
N LEU A 619 64.60 22.99 14.61
CA LEU A 619 65.61 24.00 14.28
C LEU A 619 65.85 24.97 15.44
N ALA A 620 67.05 25.56 15.49
CA ALA A 620 67.45 26.48 16.55
C ALA A 620 66.92 27.91 16.39
N THR A 621 66.31 28.22 15.23
CA THR A 621 65.78 29.53 14.87
C THR A 621 64.37 29.37 14.34
N SER A 622 63.47 30.26 14.74
CA SER A 622 62.11 30.35 14.20
C SER A 622 62.16 30.64 12.70
N GLY A 623 61.30 29.96 11.96
CA GLY A 623 61.13 30.07 10.51
C GLY A 623 59.76 29.50 10.13
N LEU A 624 59.18 29.92 9.03
CA LEU A 624 57.88 29.39 8.57
C LEU A 624 58.13 28.39 7.45
N HIS A 625 57.84 27.12 7.70
CA HIS A 625 57.97 26.02 6.74
C HIS A 625 56.60 25.50 6.34
N GLU A 626 56.52 24.84 5.20
CA GLU A 626 55.27 24.42 4.58
C GLU A 626 55.32 22.95 4.14
N LEU A 627 54.22 22.23 4.32
CA LEU A 627 53.92 20.95 3.70
C LEU A 627 52.83 21.17 2.67
N GLN A 628 53.23 21.45 1.43
CA GLN A 628 52.28 21.72 0.37
C GLN A 628 51.73 20.40 -0.16
N VAL A 629 50.41 20.23 -0.18
CA VAL A 629 49.80 19.04 -0.80
C VAL A 629 50.13 19.03 -2.30
N THR A 630 50.65 17.89 -2.78
CA THR A 630 50.91 17.71 -4.21
C THR A 630 49.55 17.53 -4.89
N GLU A 631 49.12 18.51 -5.69
CA GLU A 631 47.91 18.39 -6.49
C GLU A 631 47.98 17.10 -7.33
N VAL A 632 46.95 16.27 -7.23
CA VAL A 632 46.74 15.21 -8.21
C VAL A 632 46.47 15.93 -9.53
N ASP A 633 47.39 15.79 -10.48
CA ASP A 633 47.31 16.35 -11.82
C ASP A 633 45.86 16.31 -12.37
N GLY A 634 45.24 17.49 -12.52
CA GLY A 634 44.21 17.70 -13.54
C GLY A 634 42.74 17.93 -13.14
N VAL A 635 42.40 18.27 -11.89
CA VAL A 635 41.06 18.81 -11.59
C VAL A 635 41.12 20.07 -10.73
N ALA A 636 40.81 21.22 -11.36
CA ALA A 636 40.36 22.42 -10.66
C ALA A 636 39.27 23.15 -11.46
N PRO A 637 38.29 23.83 -10.81
CA PRO A 637 38.20 24.11 -9.38
C PRO A 637 36.91 23.64 -8.69
N ALA A 638 36.84 23.88 -7.37
CA ALA A 638 35.66 23.78 -6.52
C ALA A 638 34.41 24.43 -7.15
N ILE A 639 33.24 23.87 -6.85
CA ILE A 639 31.95 24.45 -7.26
C ILE A 639 31.69 25.63 -6.32
N THR A 640 31.72 26.84 -6.86
CA THR A 640 31.50 28.11 -6.15
C THR A 640 30.39 28.89 -6.86
N THR A 641 29.58 29.64 -6.12
CA THR A 641 28.66 30.63 -6.69
C THR A 641 29.46 31.85 -7.14
N THR A 642 28.96 32.56 -8.16
CA THR A 642 29.62 33.80 -8.58
C THR A 642 29.30 34.91 -7.59
N ASP A 643 30.17 35.93 -7.47
CA ASP A 643 29.95 37.07 -6.58
C ASP A 643 28.58 37.78 -6.80
N SER A 644 28.02 37.67 -8.01
CA SER A 644 26.69 38.20 -8.36
C SER A 644 25.54 37.35 -7.80
N ASP A 645 25.62 36.03 -7.96
CA ASP A 645 24.61 35.10 -7.43
C ASP A 645 24.66 35.08 -5.90
N HIS A 646 25.86 35.19 -5.33
CA HIS A 646 26.07 35.31 -3.90
C HIS A 646 25.37 36.57 -3.35
N ALA A 647 25.49 37.71 -4.04
CA ALA A 647 24.81 38.95 -3.66
C ALA A 647 23.28 38.87 -3.81
N ASP A 648 22.77 38.20 -4.85
CA ASP A 648 21.33 38.01 -5.07
C ASP A 648 20.70 37.07 -4.03
N LEU A 649 21.42 36.03 -3.59
CA LEU A 649 20.98 35.12 -2.52
C LEU A 649 20.95 35.84 -1.16
N ILE A 650 21.94 36.68 -0.88
CA ILE A 650 21.92 37.55 0.32
C ILE A 650 20.77 38.56 0.24
N ALA A 651 20.48 39.13 -0.94
CA ALA A 651 19.34 40.02 -1.14
C ALA A 651 17.98 39.32 -1.01
N GLN A 652 17.92 38.01 -1.26
CA GLN A 652 16.75 37.14 -1.03
C GLN A 652 16.62 36.66 0.43
N GLY A 653 17.57 37.00 1.30
CA GLY A 653 17.52 36.74 2.75
C GLY A 653 18.25 35.48 3.20
N TYR A 654 19.04 34.83 2.33
CA TYR A 654 19.91 33.72 2.73
C TYR A 654 21.14 34.25 3.47
N ASP A 655 21.56 33.54 4.52
CA ASP A 655 22.77 33.90 5.27
C ASP A 655 24.05 33.39 4.59
N GLU A 656 25.13 34.16 4.73
CA GLU A 656 26.42 33.87 4.10
C GLU A 656 27.00 32.50 4.50
N GLN A 657 26.75 32.04 5.73
CA GLN A 657 27.23 30.74 6.19
C GLN A 657 26.46 29.58 5.54
N PHE A 658 25.18 29.78 5.22
CA PHE A 658 24.37 28.81 4.49
C PHE A 658 24.83 28.67 3.03
N ILE A 659 25.22 29.76 2.38
CA ILE A 659 25.71 29.76 1.00
C ILE A 659 27.05 29.02 0.93
N VAL A 660 28.00 29.33 1.82
CA VAL A 660 29.29 28.65 1.90
C VAL A 660 29.14 27.15 2.22
N ARG A 661 28.29 26.78 3.19
CA ARG A 661 28.01 25.36 3.49
C ARG A 661 27.42 24.61 2.29
N SER A 662 26.59 25.29 1.49
CA SER A 662 26.03 24.73 0.26
C SER A 662 27.11 24.51 -0.81
N GLU A 663 28.02 25.46 -1.02
CA GLU A 663 29.15 25.36 -1.96
C GLU A 663 30.15 24.26 -1.56
N GLU A 664 30.46 24.16 -0.26
CA GLU A 664 31.31 23.11 0.31
C GLU A 664 30.65 21.73 0.16
N GLY A 665 29.35 21.62 0.43
CA GLY A 665 28.57 20.40 0.24
C GLY A 665 28.55 19.94 -1.22
N GLN A 666 28.35 20.86 -2.17
CA GLN A 666 28.37 20.57 -3.61
C GLN A 666 29.78 20.18 -4.10
N THR A 667 30.81 20.88 -3.62
CA THR A 667 32.21 20.57 -3.93
C THR A 667 32.62 19.20 -3.38
N LEU A 668 32.20 18.86 -2.16
CA LEU A 668 32.46 17.55 -1.55
C LEU A 668 31.70 16.45 -2.29
N SER A 669 30.45 16.70 -2.69
CA SER A 669 29.64 15.79 -3.51
C SER A 669 30.31 15.53 -4.86
N PHE A 670 30.80 16.58 -5.55
CA PHE A 670 31.55 16.45 -6.80
C PHE A 670 32.85 15.65 -6.64
N LYS A 671 33.64 15.92 -5.57
CA LYS A 671 34.87 15.18 -5.28
C LYS A 671 34.61 13.71 -4.97
N LYS A 672 33.54 13.39 -4.23
CA LYS A 672 33.10 12.01 -3.97
C LYS A 672 32.69 11.31 -5.28
N GLN A 673 31.88 11.95 -6.12
CA GLN A 673 31.48 11.40 -7.42
C GLN A 673 32.69 11.18 -8.35
N HIS A 674 33.65 12.10 -8.37
CA HIS A 674 34.90 11.95 -9.13
C HIS A 674 35.74 10.78 -8.63
N ALA A 675 35.90 10.62 -7.31
CA ALA A 675 36.65 9.51 -6.71
C ALA A 675 36.04 8.14 -7.07
N VAL A 676 34.70 8.02 -7.06
CA VAL A 676 33.97 6.81 -7.45
C VAL A 676 34.17 6.48 -8.94
N MET A 677 34.12 7.48 -9.83
CA MET A 677 34.33 7.28 -11.27
C MET A 677 35.76 6.84 -11.62
N VAL A 678 36.75 7.26 -10.83
CA VAL A 678 38.17 6.92 -11.01
C VAL A 678 38.52 5.56 -10.37
N SER A 679 37.94 5.23 -9.21
CA SER A 679 38.22 3.96 -8.50
C SER A 679 37.73 2.72 -9.24
N ASP A 680 36.67 2.85 -10.04
CA ASP A 680 36.06 1.72 -10.76
C ASP A 680 36.70 1.44 -12.14
N GLY A 681 37.61 2.29 -12.63
CA GLY A 681 38.29 2.08 -13.93
C GLY A 681 37.38 2.13 -15.17
N ARG A 682 36.14 2.62 -15.02
CA ARG A 682 35.05 2.51 -16.02
C ARG A 682 35.00 3.61 -17.09
N ALA A 683 35.86 4.64 -17.04
CA ALA A 683 35.95 5.66 -18.10
C ALA A 683 37.29 6.41 -18.12
N ASP A 684 37.75 6.79 -19.32
CA ASP A 684 38.77 7.83 -19.51
C ASP A 684 38.14 9.19 -19.15
N VAL A 685 38.37 9.66 -17.93
CA VAL A 685 37.81 10.92 -17.40
C VAL A 685 38.52 12.18 -17.93
N SER A 686 39.37 12.06 -18.96
CA SER A 686 40.11 13.19 -19.53
C SER A 686 39.29 14.04 -20.52
N THR A 687 38.28 13.48 -21.20
CA THR A 687 37.40 14.23 -22.13
C THR A 687 35.94 13.75 -22.11
N TYR A 688 34.99 14.69 -22.17
CA TYR A 688 33.56 14.37 -22.24
C TYR A 688 33.23 13.64 -23.54
N ASP A 689 32.65 12.45 -23.44
CA ASP A 689 32.09 11.72 -24.57
C ASP A 689 30.55 11.81 -24.54
N PRO A 690 29.93 12.65 -25.40
CA PRO A 690 28.48 12.73 -25.50
C PRO A 690 27.83 11.44 -26.05
N GLY A 691 28.62 10.50 -26.57
CA GLY A 691 28.19 9.17 -27.00
C GLY A 691 28.43 8.08 -25.94
N TYR A 692 28.83 8.44 -24.72
CA TYR A 692 29.10 7.46 -23.67
C TYR A 692 27.87 6.61 -23.37
N SER A 693 28.07 5.29 -23.46
CA SER A 693 27.08 4.30 -23.09
C SER A 693 27.78 3.12 -22.43
N VAL A 694 27.13 2.52 -21.44
CA VAL A 694 27.66 1.33 -20.76
C VAL A 694 27.26 0.11 -21.59
N GLU A 695 28.20 -0.46 -22.35
CA GLU A 695 27.91 -1.65 -23.16
C GLU A 695 27.88 -2.95 -22.33
N VAL A 696 28.78 -3.08 -21.35
CA VAL A 696 28.97 -4.30 -20.53
C VAL A 696 29.10 -3.92 -19.05
N LEU A 697 28.44 -4.68 -18.17
CA LEU A 697 28.60 -4.56 -16.71
C LEU A 697 29.63 -5.59 -16.23
N ASP A 698 30.52 -5.22 -15.30
CA ASP A 698 31.59 -6.10 -14.82
C ASP A 698 31.07 -7.38 -14.11
N ASP A 699 29.84 -7.35 -13.60
CA ASP A 699 29.16 -8.49 -12.99
C ASP A 699 27.66 -8.50 -13.32
N GLU A 700 27.33 -8.65 -14.61
CA GLU A 700 25.94 -8.74 -15.10
C GLU A 700 25.14 -9.87 -14.44
N ALA A 701 25.82 -10.94 -14.00
CA ALA A 701 25.20 -12.05 -13.28
C ALA A 701 24.74 -11.65 -11.87
N SER A 702 25.50 -10.82 -11.15
CA SER A 702 25.08 -10.27 -9.86
C SER A 702 23.92 -9.28 -9.96
N VAL A 703 23.86 -8.52 -11.07
CA VAL A 703 22.81 -7.53 -11.35
C VAL A 703 21.49 -8.21 -11.75
N THR A 704 21.58 -9.38 -12.39
CA THR A 704 20.42 -10.17 -12.81
C THR A 704 20.02 -11.26 -11.82
N ALA A 705 20.83 -11.49 -10.77
CA ALA A 705 20.48 -12.37 -9.66
C ALA A 705 19.29 -11.76 -8.89
N GLY A 706 18.13 -12.42 -8.95
CA GLY A 706 16.85 -11.89 -8.40
C GLY A 706 15.99 -11.13 -9.42
N ALA A 707 16.41 -11.04 -10.70
CA ALA A 707 15.60 -10.41 -11.75
C ALA A 707 14.48 -11.33 -12.29
N VAL A 708 14.45 -12.58 -11.85
CA VAL A 708 13.41 -13.58 -12.15
C VAL A 708 12.83 -14.00 -10.81
N TRP A 709 11.50 -13.92 -10.69
CA TRP A 709 10.77 -14.31 -9.49
C TRP A 709 10.95 -15.80 -9.22
N THR A 710 11.51 -16.13 -8.06
CA THR A 710 11.35 -17.45 -7.45
C THR A 710 9.93 -17.59 -6.90
N LEU A 711 9.45 -18.81 -6.69
CA LEU A 711 8.13 -19.01 -6.06
C LEU A 711 8.13 -18.44 -4.62
N ASP A 712 9.25 -18.56 -3.91
CA ASP A 712 9.45 -17.96 -2.59
C ASP A 712 9.41 -16.41 -2.65
N GLU A 713 9.98 -15.78 -3.70
CA GLU A 713 9.85 -14.34 -3.93
C GLU A 713 8.44 -13.94 -4.38
N LEU A 714 7.75 -14.80 -5.13
CA LEU A 714 6.35 -14.57 -5.51
C LEU A 714 5.47 -14.55 -4.26
N GLU A 715 5.66 -15.49 -3.33
CA GLU A 715 4.89 -15.51 -2.08
C GLU A 715 5.30 -14.41 -1.11
N SER A 716 6.61 -14.12 -0.98
CA SER A 716 7.10 -13.13 -0.01
C SER A 716 7.01 -11.68 -0.47
N ARG A 717 6.98 -11.39 -1.78
CA ARG A 717 6.79 -10.03 -2.31
C ARG A 717 5.41 -9.80 -2.92
N VAL A 718 4.63 -10.86 -3.04
CA VAL A 718 3.25 -10.84 -3.47
C VAL A 718 2.48 -11.82 -2.57
N SER A 719 2.07 -11.37 -1.40
CA SER A 719 0.77 -11.85 -0.91
C SER A 719 -0.19 -11.60 -2.07
N LEU A 720 -0.64 -12.64 -2.76
CA LEU A 720 -1.07 -12.54 -4.17
C LEU A 720 -2.23 -11.55 -4.36
N GLY A 721 -3.05 -11.34 -3.33
CA GLY A 721 -4.03 -10.27 -3.26
C GLY A 721 -3.44 -8.87 -3.47
N VAL A 722 -2.30 -8.54 -2.87
CA VAL A 722 -1.64 -7.21 -2.98
C VAL A 722 -1.18 -6.93 -4.42
N GLY A 723 -0.55 -7.91 -5.07
CA GLY A 723 -0.06 -7.73 -6.44
C GLY A 723 -1.18 -7.62 -7.47
N LEU A 724 -2.22 -8.43 -7.33
CA LEU A 724 -3.44 -8.34 -8.14
C LEU A 724 -4.10 -6.97 -7.94
N PHE A 725 -4.19 -6.53 -6.69
CA PHE A 725 -4.78 -5.26 -6.31
C PHE A 725 -4.06 -4.06 -6.91
N LEU A 726 -2.72 -4.01 -6.81
CA LEU A 726 -1.93 -2.92 -7.38
C LEU A 726 -2.02 -2.86 -8.92
N GLN A 727 -2.49 -3.94 -9.57
CA GLN A 727 -2.82 -3.98 -11.00
C GLN A 727 -4.29 -3.63 -11.30
N GLY A 728 -5.07 -3.27 -10.28
CA GLY A 728 -6.46 -2.83 -10.36
C GLY A 728 -7.50 -3.95 -10.26
N ALA A 729 -7.11 -5.18 -9.92
CA ALA A 729 -8.04 -6.29 -9.66
C ALA A 729 -8.33 -6.39 -8.16
N THR A 730 -9.57 -6.14 -7.76
CA THR A 730 -10.04 -6.20 -6.36
C THR A 730 -10.73 -7.50 -6.00
N ASP A 731 -11.20 -8.24 -7.02
CA ASP A 731 -11.88 -9.51 -6.90
C ASP A 731 -10.86 -10.64 -6.97
N THR A 732 -10.76 -11.43 -5.90
CA THR A 732 -9.91 -12.61 -5.84
C THR A 732 -10.68 -13.92 -6.05
N GLU A 733 -12.01 -13.85 -6.09
CA GLU A 733 -12.87 -14.99 -6.34
C GLU A 733 -13.01 -15.22 -7.86
N PHE A 734 -12.98 -16.48 -8.30
CA PHE A 734 -12.97 -16.84 -9.72
C PHE A 734 -14.13 -17.76 -10.12
N THR A 735 -14.99 -18.05 -9.17
CA THR A 735 -16.24 -18.81 -9.32
C THR A 735 -17.37 -17.99 -8.74
N ILE A 736 -18.49 -17.92 -9.45
CA ILE A 736 -19.74 -17.32 -8.97
C ILE A 736 -20.72 -18.46 -8.77
N GLU A 737 -21.28 -18.54 -7.57
CA GLU A 737 -22.24 -19.55 -7.16
C GLU A 737 -23.64 -18.96 -6.94
N GLU A 738 -24.67 -19.81 -6.91
CA GLU A 738 -26.01 -19.36 -6.50
C GLU A 738 -26.08 -19.32 -4.96
N PRO A 739 -26.67 -18.28 -4.35
CA PRO A 739 -26.70 -18.15 -2.89
C PRO A 739 -27.46 -19.31 -2.23
N ASN A 740 -26.86 -19.93 -1.22
CA ASN A 740 -27.59 -20.92 -0.40
C ASN A 740 -28.69 -20.22 0.39
N ILE A 741 -28.43 -19.00 0.87
CA ILE A 741 -29.35 -18.30 1.76
C ILE A 741 -29.82 -17.00 1.13
N ILE A 742 -31.14 -16.82 1.08
CA ILE A 742 -31.75 -15.55 0.65
C ILE A 742 -32.76 -15.10 1.70
N GLY A 743 -32.50 -13.95 2.33
CA GLY A 743 -33.36 -13.38 3.39
C GLY A 743 -33.29 -11.86 3.52
N VAL A 744 -34.12 -11.28 4.39
CA VAL A 744 -33.95 -9.86 4.81
C VAL A 744 -32.92 -9.78 5.91
N ASN A 745 -33.13 -10.47 7.03
CA ASN A 745 -32.08 -10.66 8.03
C ASN A 745 -31.64 -12.12 8.01
N VAL A 746 -30.33 -12.34 8.02
CA VAL A 746 -29.72 -13.66 8.02
C VAL A 746 -29.00 -13.84 9.35
N THR A 747 -29.38 -14.88 10.11
CA THR A 747 -28.75 -15.25 11.38
C THR A 747 -28.24 -16.68 11.30
N LEU A 748 -26.94 -16.87 11.46
CA LEU A 748 -26.24 -18.14 11.38
C LEU A 748 -25.52 -18.42 12.69
N VAL A 749 -25.77 -19.58 13.28
CA VAL A 749 -25.11 -20.01 14.52
C VAL A 749 -24.58 -21.42 14.34
N SER A 750 -23.27 -21.59 14.39
CA SER A 750 -22.60 -22.89 14.44
C SER A 750 -22.03 -23.12 15.84
N GLY A 751 -22.85 -23.73 16.70
CA GLY A 751 -22.63 -23.84 18.15
C GLY A 751 -21.47 -24.73 18.58
N ALA A 752 -20.91 -25.54 17.67
CA ALA A 752 -19.73 -26.35 17.94
C ALA A 752 -18.81 -26.55 16.72
N GLY A 753 -18.97 -25.75 15.66
CA GLY A 753 -18.18 -25.86 14.44
C GLY A 753 -17.99 -24.53 13.73
N ARG A 754 -17.69 -24.64 12.44
CA ARG A 754 -17.46 -23.53 11.51
C ARG A 754 -18.73 -23.20 10.71
N ILE A 755 -18.69 -22.07 9.99
CA ILE A 755 -19.60 -21.72 8.90
C ILE A 755 -18.76 -21.66 7.62
N GLY A 756 -19.26 -22.27 6.54
CA GLY A 756 -18.48 -22.57 5.35
C GLY A 756 -17.74 -23.90 5.51
N ASN A 757 -16.87 -24.22 4.55
CA ASN A 757 -16.19 -25.49 4.46
C ASN A 757 -14.68 -25.32 4.21
N ILE A 758 -13.93 -26.35 4.61
CA ILE A 758 -12.52 -26.49 4.30
C ILE A 758 -12.38 -27.81 3.56
N SER A 759 -11.92 -27.75 2.32
CA SER A 759 -11.73 -28.93 1.51
C SER A 759 -10.76 -29.91 2.18
N SER A 760 -11.04 -31.21 2.04
CA SER A 760 -10.09 -32.25 2.43
C SER A 760 -8.95 -32.43 1.40
N ASP A 761 -9.11 -31.84 0.22
CA ASP A 761 -8.15 -31.90 -0.88
C ASP A 761 -7.36 -30.60 -0.93
N ASP A 762 -6.08 -30.66 -0.56
CA ASP A 762 -5.15 -29.54 -0.66
C ASP A 762 -4.51 -29.48 -2.07
N VAL A 763 -4.26 -28.29 -2.60
CA VAL A 763 -3.50 -28.07 -3.84
C VAL A 763 -2.02 -27.99 -3.50
N VAL A 764 -1.21 -28.87 -4.11
CA VAL A 764 0.23 -28.96 -3.83
C VAL A 764 1.04 -28.40 -4.98
N ILE A 765 1.91 -27.43 -4.70
CA ILE A 765 2.78 -26.76 -5.65
C ILE A 765 4.24 -26.96 -5.23
N PRO A 766 5.00 -27.84 -5.91
CA PRO A 766 6.44 -27.99 -5.67
C PRO A 766 7.21 -26.68 -5.87
N LYS A 767 8.06 -26.31 -4.93
CA LYS A 767 8.92 -25.11 -5.01
C LYS A 767 9.88 -25.10 -6.19
N THR A 768 10.15 -26.27 -6.77
CA THR A 768 11.02 -26.43 -7.93
C THR A 768 10.31 -26.12 -9.25
N LEU A 769 8.99 -25.99 -9.27
CA LEU A 769 8.26 -25.60 -10.47
C LEU A 769 8.50 -24.11 -10.75
N SER A 770 8.79 -23.78 -12.00
CA SER A 770 8.63 -22.39 -12.44
C SER A 770 7.15 -22.09 -12.66
N PHE A 771 6.77 -20.82 -12.54
CA PHE A 771 5.36 -20.40 -12.64
C PHE A 771 4.70 -20.82 -13.97
N ASP A 772 5.45 -20.86 -15.06
CA ASP A 772 4.99 -21.30 -16.39
C ASP A 772 4.81 -22.82 -16.53
N GLU A 773 5.32 -23.61 -15.58
CA GLU A 773 5.12 -25.07 -15.50
C GLU A 773 3.90 -25.45 -14.64
N MET A 774 3.34 -24.51 -13.88
CA MET A 774 2.15 -24.74 -13.05
C MET A 774 0.90 -24.95 -13.91
N THR A 775 -0.03 -25.78 -13.42
CA THR A 775 -1.35 -25.91 -14.06
C THR A 775 -2.18 -24.64 -13.84
N GLU A 776 -3.18 -24.41 -14.69
CA GLU A 776 -4.12 -23.29 -14.50
C GLU A 776 -4.79 -23.32 -13.12
N GLU A 777 -5.11 -24.51 -12.60
CA GLU A 777 -5.67 -24.72 -11.25
C GLU A 777 -4.69 -24.33 -10.14
N GLN A 778 -3.42 -24.75 -10.25
CA GLN A 778 -2.38 -24.36 -9.28
C GLN A 778 -2.14 -22.86 -9.28
N GLN A 779 -2.15 -22.26 -10.46
CA GLN A 779 -2.00 -20.81 -10.61
C GLN A 779 -3.19 -20.07 -9.99
N GLN A 780 -4.43 -20.47 -10.28
CA GLN A 780 -5.65 -19.85 -9.75
C GLN A 780 -5.75 -19.99 -8.24
N THR A 781 -5.53 -21.20 -7.74
CA THR A 781 -5.56 -21.50 -6.30
C THR A 781 -4.51 -20.67 -5.57
N LEU A 782 -3.30 -20.55 -6.13
CA LEU A 782 -2.26 -19.71 -5.56
C LEU A 782 -2.71 -18.24 -5.56
N ALA A 783 -3.30 -17.74 -6.63
CA ALA A 783 -3.73 -16.34 -6.74
C ALA A 783 -4.78 -15.90 -5.71
N ALA A 784 -5.75 -16.77 -5.43
CA ALA A 784 -6.84 -16.49 -4.52
C ALA A 784 -6.53 -16.91 -3.07
N ALA A 785 -5.41 -17.60 -2.86
CA ALA A 785 -4.99 -18.03 -1.54
C ALA A 785 -4.60 -16.82 -0.69
N GLU A 786 -5.15 -16.78 0.51
CA GLU A 786 -4.62 -15.94 1.57
C GLU A 786 -3.32 -16.54 2.11
N THR A 787 -2.51 -15.71 2.77
CA THR A 787 -1.26 -16.15 3.44
C THR A 787 -1.49 -17.35 4.36
N THR A 788 -2.63 -17.37 5.06
CA THR A 788 -3.05 -18.44 5.98
C THR A 788 -3.51 -19.72 5.28
N ASP A 789 -3.80 -19.67 3.98
CA ASP A 789 -4.18 -20.85 3.19
C ASP A 789 -2.95 -21.66 2.80
N ILE A 790 -1.76 -21.04 2.81
CA ILE A 790 -0.52 -21.62 2.32
C ILE A 790 0.30 -22.20 3.48
N THR A 791 0.69 -23.46 3.34
CA THR A 791 1.64 -24.12 4.26
C THR A 791 2.91 -24.53 3.50
N ASP A 792 4.07 -24.08 3.97
CA ASP A 792 5.38 -24.49 3.47
C ASP A 792 5.88 -25.76 4.21
N ASP A 793 6.04 -26.88 3.49
CA ASP A 793 6.62 -28.12 4.03
C ASP A 793 8.15 -28.25 3.84
N GLY A 794 8.77 -27.21 3.27
CA GLY A 794 10.18 -27.11 2.89
C GLY A 794 10.49 -27.57 1.47
N VAL A 795 9.55 -28.23 0.78
CA VAL A 795 9.70 -28.75 -0.60
C VAL A 795 8.53 -28.31 -1.50
N ASN A 796 7.34 -28.17 -0.94
CA ASN A 796 6.11 -27.76 -1.61
C ASN A 796 5.39 -26.70 -0.78
N TYR A 797 4.61 -25.90 -1.48
CA TYR A 797 3.52 -25.14 -0.92
C TYR A 797 2.24 -25.98 -1.00
N ILE A 798 1.57 -26.07 0.13
CA ILE A 798 0.30 -26.79 0.29
C ILE A 798 -0.76 -25.73 0.54
N ILE A 799 -1.63 -25.53 -0.43
CA ILE A 799 -2.72 -24.56 -0.35
C ILE A 799 -3.99 -25.27 0.04
N ARG A 800 -4.57 -24.83 1.15
CA ARG A 800 -5.84 -25.35 1.65
C ARG A 800 -6.98 -24.60 1.00
N LEU A 801 -7.84 -25.33 0.28
CA LEU A 801 -9.03 -24.75 -0.32
C LEU A 801 -10.10 -24.52 0.76
N LYS A 802 -10.62 -23.30 0.79
CA LYS A 802 -11.73 -22.88 1.62
C LYS A 802 -12.88 -22.53 0.69
N ASP A 803 -14.06 -22.77 1.21
CA ASP A 803 -15.32 -22.68 0.50
C ASP A 803 -16.25 -21.94 1.44
N ASP A 804 -16.81 -20.83 0.98
CA ASP A 804 -17.69 -19.98 1.76
C ASP A 804 -19.12 -20.52 1.76
N LEU A 805 -19.98 -19.87 2.55
CA LEU A 805 -21.41 -20.07 2.46
C LEU A 805 -22.00 -18.82 1.83
N ASP A 806 -22.62 -18.99 0.66
CA ASP A 806 -23.16 -17.87 -0.09
C ASP A 806 -24.51 -17.37 0.44
N ILE A 807 -24.58 -16.05 0.56
CA ILE A 807 -25.74 -15.37 1.06
C ILE A 807 -26.19 -14.24 0.13
N THR A 808 -27.48 -13.94 0.20
CA THR A 808 -28.06 -12.69 -0.27
C THR A 808 -28.92 -12.12 0.83
N THR A 809 -28.57 -10.93 1.30
CA THR A 809 -29.30 -10.23 2.35
C THR A 809 -29.63 -8.81 1.92
N THR A 810 -30.84 -8.34 2.23
CA THR A 810 -31.26 -6.95 1.98
C THR A 810 -31.32 -6.10 3.25
N GLY A 811 -31.12 -6.75 4.40
CA GLY A 811 -31.01 -6.14 5.71
C GLY A 811 -29.69 -6.54 6.34
N ASN A 812 -29.74 -7.25 7.47
CA ASN A 812 -28.57 -7.47 8.32
C ASN A 812 -28.09 -8.92 8.32
N LEU A 813 -26.79 -9.10 8.52
CA LEU A 813 -26.10 -10.37 8.72
C LEU A 813 -25.64 -10.50 10.18
N SER A 814 -25.93 -11.64 10.80
CA SER A 814 -25.33 -12.09 12.05
C SER A 814 -24.80 -13.52 11.88
N ALA A 815 -23.51 -13.74 12.09
CA ALA A 815 -22.86 -15.04 12.02
C ALA A 815 -22.04 -15.31 13.28
N THR A 816 -22.22 -16.48 13.88
CA THR A 816 -21.46 -16.89 15.06
C THR A 816 -20.94 -18.31 14.88
N GLY A 817 -19.63 -18.48 14.96
CA GLY A 817 -18.93 -19.75 14.87
C GLY A 817 -18.06 -20.00 16.11
N THR A 818 -17.85 -21.26 16.46
CA THR A 818 -16.83 -21.63 17.48
C THR A 818 -15.49 -22.00 16.84
N ALA A 819 -15.48 -22.17 15.51
CA ALA A 819 -14.34 -22.23 14.61
C ALA A 819 -14.56 -21.21 13.48
N ASP A 820 -13.94 -21.38 12.32
CA ASP A 820 -13.92 -20.39 11.25
C ASP A 820 -15.31 -19.98 10.71
N VAL A 821 -15.40 -18.80 10.10
CA VAL A 821 -16.59 -18.28 9.44
C VAL A 821 -16.20 -17.78 8.05
N PHE A 822 -16.66 -18.47 7.01
CA PHE A 822 -16.43 -18.09 5.61
C PHE A 822 -17.78 -17.76 4.95
N LEU A 823 -17.89 -16.56 4.38
CA LEU A 823 -19.13 -16.02 3.82
C LEU A 823 -18.88 -15.28 2.50
N GLY A 824 -19.75 -15.58 1.52
CA GLY A 824 -19.76 -15.00 0.18
C GLY A 824 -21.05 -14.23 -0.10
N SER A 825 -20.98 -13.15 -0.89
CA SER A 825 -22.18 -12.45 -1.38
C SER A 825 -21.92 -11.59 -2.62
N GLU A 826 -22.72 -11.75 -3.66
CA GLU A 826 -22.71 -10.86 -4.84
C GLU A 826 -23.28 -9.45 -4.53
N ASP A 827 -24.09 -9.32 -3.49
CA ASP A 827 -24.70 -8.05 -3.09
C ASP A 827 -23.97 -7.42 -1.88
N ALA A 828 -24.29 -6.16 -1.59
CA ALA A 828 -23.80 -5.49 -0.39
C ALA A 828 -24.36 -6.14 0.89
N VAL A 829 -23.52 -6.26 1.92
CA VAL A 829 -23.87 -6.91 3.18
C VAL A 829 -23.77 -5.91 4.35
N GLY A 830 -24.86 -5.77 5.11
CA GLY A 830 -24.87 -5.06 6.38
C GLY A 830 -24.53 -6.00 7.53
N VAL A 831 -23.31 -5.92 8.07
CA VAL A 831 -22.85 -6.81 9.15
C VAL A 831 -23.30 -6.25 10.49
N THR A 832 -24.08 -7.01 11.26
CA THR A 832 -24.41 -6.66 12.66
C THR A 832 -23.51 -7.39 13.66
N LEU A 833 -23.16 -8.64 13.36
CA LEU A 833 -22.27 -9.44 14.18
C LEU A 833 -21.59 -10.53 13.34
N VAL A 834 -20.27 -10.59 13.39
CA VAL A 834 -19.48 -11.77 13.06
C VAL A 834 -18.61 -12.07 14.29
N ASP A 835 -18.82 -13.23 14.91
CA ASP A 835 -18.12 -13.63 16.13
C ASP A 835 -17.58 -15.05 15.99
N THR A 836 -16.26 -15.17 16.00
CA THR A 836 -15.54 -16.43 15.99
C THR A 836 -14.17 -16.27 16.63
N PRO A 837 -13.64 -17.25 17.38
CA PRO A 837 -12.29 -17.19 17.92
C PRO A 837 -11.17 -17.44 16.88
N GLN A 838 -11.50 -17.87 15.66
CA GLN A 838 -10.52 -18.24 14.63
C GLN A 838 -10.59 -17.26 13.44
N GLU A 839 -10.66 -17.75 12.21
CA GLU A 839 -10.72 -16.90 11.02
C GLU A 839 -12.15 -16.48 10.70
N ALA A 840 -12.31 -15.21 10.33
CA ALA A 840 -13.49 -14.73 9.63
C ALA A 840 -13.07 -14.22 8.25
N ARG A 841 -13.67 -14.80 7.20
CA ARG A 841 -13.50 -14.38 5.80
C ARG A 841 -14.86 -13.95 5.28
N ILE A 842 -14.97 -12.68 4.88
CA ILE A 842 -16.19 -12.12 4.30
C ILE A 842 -15.81 -11.49 2.97
N LYS A 843 -16.24 -12.12 1.88
CA LYS A 843 -15.97 -11.65 0.52
C LYS A 843 -17.29 -11.28 -0.16
N THR A 844 -17.34 -10.08 -0.73
CA THR A 844 -18.55 -9.59 -1.40
C THR A 844 -18.21 -8.84 -2.69
N ASP A 845 -19.04 -8.95 -3.75
CA ASP A 845 -18.94 -8.01 -4.88
C ASP A 845 -19.45 -6.62 -4.45
N GLY A 846 -20.50 -6.56 -3.62
CA GLY A 846 -21.02 -5.33 -3.05
C GLY A 846 -20.14 -4.74 -1.92
N ALA A 847 -20.70 -3.77 -1.19
CA ALA A 847 -20.04 -3.14 -0.05
C ALA A 847 -20.26 -3.93 1.25
N ILE A 848 -19.26 -3.95 2.14
CA ILE A 848 -19.38 -4.45 3.51
C ILE A 848 -19.66 -3.24 4.42
N THR A 849 -20.82 -3.21 5.07
CA THR A 849 -21.29 -2.03 5.82
C THR A 849 -21.60 -2.36 7.27
N ASP A 850 -21.52 -1.36 8.15
CA ASP A 850 -22.03 -1.46 9.52
C ASP A 850 -23.57 -1.55 9.49
N GLY A 851 -24.11 -2.72 9.86
CA GLY A 851 -25.54 -2.98 9.99
C GLY A 851 -26.13 -2.62 11.35
N ASN A 852 -25.31 -2.21 12.31
CA ASN A 852 -25.74 -1.73 13.62
C ASN A 852 -26.20 -0.26 13.53
N SER A 853 -26.99 0.16 14.51
CA SER A 853 -27.48 1.56 14.62
C SER A 853 -26.82 2.31 15.78
N ASP A 854 -25.86 1.66 16.42
CA ASP A 854 -25.10 2.12 17.56
C ASP A 854 -23.62 1.74 17.36
N ASP A 855 -22.76 2.15 18.29
CA ASP A 855 -21.32 1.92 18.21
C ASP A 855 -20.91 0.50 18.65
N THR A 856 -21.80 -0.50 18.52
CA THR A 856 -21.44 -1.87 18.88
C THR A 856 -20.56 -2.50 17.78
N PRO A 857 -19.44 -3.17 18.14
CA PRO A 857 -18.56 -3.78 17.14
C PRO A 857 -19.29 -4.80 16.28
N ASN A 858 -19.11 -4.70 14.96
CA ASN A 858 -19.65 -5.61 13.96
C ASN A 858 -18.90 -6.94 13.96
N ILE A 859 -17.58 -6.90 14.17
CA ILE A 859 -16.72 -8.09 14.13
C ILE A 859 -16.02 -8.24 15.48
N ARG A 860 -16.06 -9.44 16.07
CA ARG A 860 -15.61 -9.66 17.46
C ARG A 860 -14.81 -10.94 17.61
N ASN A 861 -13.79 -10.89 18.47
CA ASN A 861 -13.04 -12.06 18.93
C ASN A 861 -12.30 -12.86 17.82
N VAL A 862 -12.24 -12.30 16.61
CA VAL A 862 -11.60 -12.91 15.44
C VAL A 862 -10.08 -12.80 15.54
N SER A 863 -9.37 -13.89 15.24
CA SER A 863 -7.89 -13.92 15.25
C SER A 863 -7.27 -13.64 13.88
N VAL A 864 -7.98 -13.96 12.80
CA VAL A 864 -7.57 -13.69 11.41
C VAL A 864 -8.78 -13.12 10.69
N LEU A 865 -8.71 -11.87 10.25
CA LEU A 865 -9.80 -11.22 9.55
C LEU A 865 -9.42 -10.96 8.09
N VAL A 866 -10.21 -11.50 7.18
CA VAL A 866 -10.11 -11.26 5.74
C VAL A 866 -11.41 -10.62 5.26
N LEU A 867 -11.31 -9.42 4.71
CA LEU A 867 -12.44 -8.67 4.15
C LEU A 867 -12.16 -8.33 2.69
N GLU A 868 -13.11 -8.63 1.81
CA GLU A 868 -13.03 -8.26 0.40
C GLU A 868 -14.34 -7.65 -0.08
N SER A 869 -14.24 -6.51 -0.74
CA SER A 869 -15.36 -5.78 -1.31
C SER A 869 -15.01 -5.40 -2.76
N ALA A 870 -15.30 -6.30 -3.70
CA ALA A 870 -14.76 -6.25 -5.06
C ALA A 870 -15.19 -4.99 -5.84
N SER A 871 -16.43 -4.51 -5.67
CA SER A 871 -16.95 -3.29 -6.31
C SER A 871 -17.40 -2.19 -5.33
N GLY A 872 -17.58 -2.53 -4.05
CA GLY A 872 -17.99 -1.61 -2.98
C GLY A 872 -16.84 -1.07 -2.12
N GLY A 873 -17.18 -0.38 -1.02
CA GLY A 873 -16.25 -0.02 0.06
C GLY A 873 -16.46 -0.91 1.31
N ILE A 874 -15.52 -0.82 2.26
CA ILE A 874 -15.63 -1.45 3.58
C ILE A 874 -15.87 -0.36 4.61
N GLY A 875 -17.03 -0.36 5.25
CA GLY A 875 -17.49 0.73 6.10
C GLY A 875 -17.75 2.03 5.33
N ALA A 876 -18.18 3.06 6.06
CA ALA A 876 -18.38 4.40 5.52
C ALA A 876 -17.95 5.47 6.53
N VAL A 877 -17.65 6.67 6.06
CA VAL A 877 -17.19 7.81 6.87
C VAL A 877 -18.12 8.11 8.07
N ASP A 878 -19.44 8.01 7.87
CA ASP A 878 -20.45 8.26 8.91
C ASP A 878 -20.81 6.99 9.72
N MET A 879 -20.49 5.81 9.18
CA MET A 879 -20.84 4.49 9.71
C MET A 879 -19.65 3.54 9.48
N PRO A 880 -18.54 3.76 10.22
CA PRO A 880 -17.33 2.95 10.05
C PRO A 880 -17.63 1.50 10.43
N LEU A 881 -16.97 0.55 9.78
CA LEU A 881 -17.06 -0.84 10.23
C LEU A 881 -16.28 -0.97 11.54
N ARG A 882 -16.97 -1.33 12.62
CA ARG A 882 -16.39 -1.43 13.97
C ARG A 882 -15.98 -2.85 14.28
N MET A 883 -14.84 -2.99 14.94
CA MET A 883 -14.19 -4.26 15.23
C MET A 883 -13.69 -4.26 16.68
N ASP A 884 -13.77 -5.42 17.32
CA ASP A 884 -13.15 -5.71 18.63
C ASP A 884 -12.51 -7.10 18.52
N LEU A 885 -11.42 -7.15 17.76
CA LEU A 885 -10.74 -8.38 17.37
C LEU A 885 -10.01 -9.02 18.55
N ALA A 886 -9.55 -10.26 18.37
CA ALA A 886 -8.65 -10.86 19.33
C ALA A 886 -7.31 -10.09 19.38
N ASN A 887 -6.62 -10.15 20.52
CA ASN A 887 -5.31 -9.50 20.65
C ASN A 887 -4.32 -10.01 19.58
N ASN A 888 -3.65 -9.07 18.88
CA ASN A 888 -2.72 -9.35 17.78
C ASN A 888 -3.39 -10.09 16.62
N ALA A 889 -4.67 -9.84 16.37
CA ALA A 889 -5.34 -10.37 15.19
C ALA A 889 -4.65 -9.86 13.92
N THR A 890 -4.59 -10.71 12.89
CA THR A 890 -4.14 -10.29 11.57
C THR A 890 -5.30 -9.77 10.74
N LEU A 891 -5.04 -8.74 9.92
CA LEU A 891 -6.02 -8.08 9.07
C LEU A 891 -5.54 -8.05 7.62
N ASN A 892 -6.35 -8.61 6.73
CA ASN A 892 -6.33 -8.35 5.30
C ASN A 892 -7.66 -7.73 4.88
N ALA A 893 -7.65 -6.53 4.31
CA ALA A 893 -8.85 -5.84 3.85
C ALA A 893 -8.65 -5.21 2.47
N THR A 894 -9.50 -5.58 1.50
CA THR A 894 -9.40 -5.09 0.13
C THR A 894 -10.73 -4.52 -0.35
N ALA A 895 -10.71 -3.33 -0.97
CA ALA A 895 -11.92 -2.71 -1.51
C ALA A 895 -11.68 -1.85 -2.76
N ALA A 896 -12.64 -1.85 -3.70
CA ALA A 896 -12.64 -0.88 -4.79
C ALA A 896 -13.03 0.54 -4.31
N GLY A 897 -13.92 0.64 -3.32
CA GLY A 897 -14.32 1.88 -2.65
C GLY A 897 -13.45 2.18 -1.44
N SER A 898 -13.85 3.21 -0.67
CA SER A 898 -13.14 3.60 0.54
C SER A 898 -13.17 2.48 1.59
N ILE A 899 -12.11 2.40 2.40
CA ILE A 899 -12.06 1.56 3.61
C ILE A 899 -12.11 2.49 4.81
N VAL A 900 -13.11 2.33 5.67
CA VAL A 900 -13.31 3.10 6.91
C VAL A 900 -13.61 2.14 8.04
N MET A 901 -12.62 1.90 8.90
CA MET A 901 -12.74 0.90 9.98
C MET A 901 -12.21 1.43 11.31
N ILE A 902 -12.81 0.93 12.40
CA ILE A 902 -12.40 1.23 13.77
C ILE A 902 -12.19 -0.09 14.52
N GLU A 903 -10.98 -0.31 15.01
CA GLU A 903 -10.70 -1.29 16.05
C GLU A 903 -10.83 -0.62 17.42
N GLU A 904 -11.71 -1.15 18.26
CA GLU A 904 -12.00 -0.55 19.57
C GLU A 904 -10.88 -0.79 20.57
N SER A 905 -10.16 -1.92 20.51
CA SER A 905 -9.15 -2.25 21.50
C SER A 905 -8.02 -3.17 21.00
N GLY A 906 -6.83 -3.04 21.59
CA GLY A 906 -5.70 -3.91 21.26
C GLY A 906 -4.92 -3.49 20.01
N ASP A 907 -3.81 -4.19 19.79
CA ASP A 907 -2.95 -3.98 18.64
C ASP A 907 -3.45 -4.82 17.45
N ILE A 908 -3.34 -4.28 16.24
CA ILE A 908 -3.63 -4.99 14.98
C ILE A 908 -2.33 -5.24 14.22
N GLN A 909 -2.18 -6.49 13.77
CA GLN A 909 -1.16 -6.90 12.82
C GLN A 909 -1.74 -6.76 11.41
N VAL A 910 -1.29 -5.77 10.64
CA VAL A 910 -1.78 -5.54 9.29
C VAL A 910 -0.96 -6.39 8.32
N GLU A 911 -1.62 -7.23 7.54
CA GLU A 911 -1.00 -7.87 6.37
C GLU A 911 -1.21 -7.00 5.13
N ALA A 912 -2.44 -6.49 4.93
CA ALA A 912 -2.75 -5.55 3.88
C ALA A 912 -4.09 -4.83 4.13
N VAL A 913 -4.16 -3.54 3.83
CA VAL A 913 -5.38 -2.71 3.80
C VAL A 913 -5.34 -1.85 2.54
N LEU A 914 -6.04 -2.31 1.52
CA LEU A 914 -5.89 -1.84 0.15
C LEU A 914 -7.19 -1.28 -0.41
N SER A 915 -7.22 0.02 -0.72
CA SER A 915 -8.36 0.72 -1.32
C SER A 915 -7.97 1.38 -2.65
N GLN A 916 -8.85 1.33 -3.65
CA GLN A 916 -8.65 2.14 -4.88
C GLN A 916 -9.07 3.60 -4.67
N ASP A 917 -9.67 3.90 -3.51
CA ASP A 917 -10.10 5.23 -3.06
C ASP A 917 -9.36 5.61 -1.76
N GLN A 918 -10.03 5.99 -0.67
CA GLN A 918 -9.36 6.42 0.58
C GLN A 918 -9.37 5.32 1.65
N VAL A 919 -8.37 5.31 2.52
CA VAL A 919 -8.33 4.50 3.74
C VAL A 919 -8.37 5.42 4.97
N ASP A 920 -9.29 5.13 5.88
CA ASP A 920 -9.41 5.74 7.21
C ASP A 920 -9.45 4.61 8.25
N PHE A 921 -8.37 4.49 9.03
CA PHE A 921 -8.19 3.37 9.94
C PHE A 921 -7.80 3.84 11.33
N ARG A 922 -8.68 3.57 12.30
CA ARG A 922 -8.49 3.93 13.71
C ARG A 922 -8.34 2.68 14.57
N VAL A 923 -7.31 2.64 15.40
CA VAL A 923 -7.00 1.49 16.25
C VAL A 923 -6.84 1.90 17.71
N GLY A 924 -7.56 1.20 18.58
CA GLY A 924 -7.53 1.38 20.04
C GLY A 924 -6.20 1.00 20.71
N GLY A 925 -5.26 0.40 19.97
CA GLY A 925 -3.87 0.13 20.35
C GLY A 925 -2.90 0.59 19.25
N SER A 926 -1.95 -0.27 18.87
CA SER A 926 -0.93 -0.01 17.84
C SER A 926 -1.30 -0.62 16.49
N ILE A 927 -0.83 -0.01 15.41
CA ILE A 927 -0.90 -0.55 14.05
C ILE A 927 0.51 -1.08 13.72
N VAL A 928 0.62 -2.37 13.41
CA VAL A 928 1.90 -3.07 13.28
C VAL A 928 1.93 -3.84 11.98
N ASP A 929 3.05 -3.80 11.25
CA ASP A 929 3.28 -4.70 10.11
C ASP A 929 3.31 -6.15 10.61
N ALA A 930 2.43 -6.99 10.07
CA ALA A 930 2.30 -8.39 10.43
C ALA A 930 3.52 -9.24 10.03
N ALA A 931 4.11 -8.96 8.87
CA ALA A 931 5.16 -9.75 8.26
C ALA A 931 6.57 -9.20 8.50
N ASN A 932 6.70 -7.89 8.81
CA ASN A 932 7.96 -7.16 8.85
C ASN A 932 8.77 -7.41 7.57
N ASP A 933 8.17 -7.06 6.44
CA ASP A 933 8.77 -7.27 5.14
C ASP A 933 8.99 -5.94 4.39
N SER A 934 8.64 -5.87 3.11
CA SER A 934 8.70 -4.64 2.34
C SER A 934 7.54 -4.56 1.35
N VAL A 935 6.46 -5.28 1.66
CA VAL A 935 5.24 -5.40 0.88
C VAL A 935 4.29 -4.35 1.41
N VAL A 936 3.60 -3.69 0.49
CA VAL A 936 2.66 -2.61 0.84
C VAL A 936 1.59 -3.10 1.81
N ASP A 937 1.62 -2.58 3.03
CA ASP A 937 0.56 -2.73 4.03
C ASP A 937 -0.65 -1.87 3.70
N PHE A 938 -0.44 -0.62 3.28
CA PHE A 938 -1.53 0.33 3.04
C PHE A 938 -1.47 0.95 1.65
N SER A 939 -2.59 0.89 0.91
CA SER A 939 -2.71 1.51 -0.42
C SER A 939 -4.02 2.27 -0.58
N GLY A 940 -3.96 3.39 -1.31
CA GLY A 940 -5.06 4.31 -1.49
C GLY A 940 -4.66 5.62 -2.17
N THR A 941 -5.66 6.42 -2.50
CA THR A 941 -5.51 7.82 -2.91
C THR A 941 -5.11 8.71 -1.73
N HIS A 942 -5.64 8.40 -0.54
CA HIS A 942 -5.44 9.11 0.72
C HIS A 942 -5.41 8.09 1.86
N LEU A 943 -4.49 8.25 2.81
CA LEU A 943 -4.38 7.40 3.99
C LEU A 943 -4.51 8.26 5.25
N THR A 944 -5.45 7.89 6.13
CA THR A 944 -5.63 8.46 7.46
C THR A 944 -5.45 7.33 8.48
N LEU A 945 -4.47 7.46 9.37
CA LEU A 945 -4.21 6.49 10.43
C LEU A 945 -4.33 7.16 11.81
N SER A 946 -5.00 6.50 12.74
CA SER A 946 -5.05 6.94 14.15
C SER A 946 -4.83 5.75 15.07
N ALA A 947 -3.84 5.83 15.95
CA ALA A 947 -3.53 4.80 16.93
C ALA A 947 -3.45 5.41 18.34
N THR A 948 -3.93 4.67 19.36
CA THR A 948 -3.63 5.07 20.76
C THR A 948 -2.23 4.62 21.19
N GLY A 949 -1.68 3.60 20.52
CA GLY A 949 -0.31 3.13 20.63
C GLY A 949 0.60 3.78 19.58
N GLY A 950 1.45 2.96 18.95
CA GLY A 950 2.32 3.37 17.83
C GLY A 950 1.75 2.99 16.45
N ILE A 951 2.30 3.58 15.41
CA ILE A 951 2.04 3.24 14.01
C ILE A 951 3.38 2.79 13.41
N GLY A 952 3.52 1.51 13.13
CA GLY A 952 4.81 0.91 12.77
C GLY A 952 5.82 0.93 13.92
N SER A 953 7.03 0.42 13.67
CA SER A 953 8.16 0.47 14.61
C SER A 953 9.52 0.58 13.91
N ASP A 954 10.57 0.95 14.64
CA ASP A 954 11.94 1.06 14.09
C ASP A 954 12.43 -0.28 13.52
N GLY A 955 12.64 -0.35 12.20
CA GLY A 955 13.00 -1.58 11.48
C GLY A 955 11.85 -2.58 11.28
N ALA A 956 10.61 -2.12 11.44
CA ALA A 956 9.37 -2.73 10.98
C ALA A 956 8.38 -1.58 10.73
N GLU A 957 8.77 -0.69 9.82
CA GLU A 957 7.96 0.41 9.31
C GLU A 957 6.67 -0.15 8.68
N LEU A 958 5.60 0.65 8.60
CA LEU A 958 4.48 0.28 7.71
C LEU A 958 4.80 0.72 6.29
N GLU A 959 4.73 -0.20 5.34
CA GLU A 959 4.90 0.11 3.94
C GLU A 959 3.61 0.71 3.36
N THR A 960 3.71 1.92 2.83
CA THR A 960 2.56 2.63 2.26
C THR A 960 2.76 2.93 0.78
N SER A 961 1.66 2.88 0.02
CA SER A 961 1.64 3.21 -1.40
C SER A 961 0.64 4.31 -1.71
N VAL A 962 0.86 5.50 -1.14
CA VAL A 962 -0.10 6.61 -1.24
C VAL A 962 0.56 7.93 -1.62
N ALA A 963 -0.25 8.85 -2.16
CA ALA A 963 0.21 10.21 -2.50
C ALA A 963 0.04 11.19 -1.32
N LYS A 964 -0.83 10.86 -0.35
CA LYS A 964 -1.17 11.71 0.79
C LYS A 964 -1.36 10.90 2.05
N ILE A 965 -0.73 11.34 3.14
CA ILE A 965 -0.84 10.72 4.48
C ILE A 965 -1.23 11.77 5.52
N GLN A 966 -2.13 11.37 6.42
CA GLN A 966 -2.33 11.96 7.72
C GLN A 966 -2.25 10.86 8.79
N ALA A 967 -1.49 11.06 9.86
CA ALA A 967 -1.30 10.02 10.88
C ALA A 967 -1.18 10.61 12.31
N GLU A 968 -1.85 9.97 13.28
CA GLU A 968 -1.77 10.32 14.71
C GLU A 968 -1.48 9.09 15.58
N ALA A 969 -0.47 9.19 16.44
CA ALA A 969 -0.10 8.19 17.45
C ALA A 969 -0.03 8.83 18.85
N THR A 970 -1.11 8.74 19.61
CA THR A 970 -1.23 9.48 20.90
C THR A 970 -0.37 8.90 22.03
N GLY A 971 0.10 7.66 21.92
CA GLY A 971 0.89 6.97 22.94
C GLY A 971 2.17 6.32 22.44
N GLY A 972 2.52 6.48 21.16
CA GLY A 972 3.68 5.83 20.54
C GLY A 972 4.37 6.66 19.46
N ASP A 973 5.22 5.95 18.72
CA ASP A 973 5.99 6.46 17.59
C ASP A 973 5.21 6.28 16.26
N ILE A 974 5.64 6.98 15.20
CA ILE A 974 5.16 6.78 13.83
C ILE A 974 6.35 6.42 12.94
N PHE A 975 6.31 5.25 12.30
CA PHE A 975 7.32 4.69 11.40
C PHE A 975 6.65 4.23 10.11
N LEU A 976 6.90 4.93 9.00
CA LEU A 976 6.28 4.68 7.70
C LEU A 976 7.34 4.69 6.58
N ASP A 977 7.24 3.76 5.62
CA ASP A 977 8.01 3.80 4.37
C ASP A 977 7.09 3.88 3.16
N ASN A 978 7.12 5.01 2.43
CA ASN A 978 6.23 5.25 1.31
C ASN A 978 6.91 5.04 -0.05
N ASP A 979 6.31 4.22 -0.92
CA ASP A 979 6.87 3.91 -2.25
C ASP A 979 6.68 5.02 -3.32
N LYS A 980 6.02 6.12 -2.94
CA LYS A 980 5.65 7.25 -3.82
C LYS A 980 6.15 8.60 -3.29
N GLY A 981 6.05 9.62 -4.15
CA GLY A 981 6.18 11.01 -3.71
C GLY A 981 5.03 11.36 -2.77
N LEU A 982 5.36 11.98 -1.63
CA LEU A 982 4.46 12.06 -0.49
C LEU A 982 4.05 13.50 -0.18
N LEU A 983 2.75 13.72 -0.01
CA LEU A 983 2.20 14.95 0.55
C LEU A 983 1.77 14.73 2.00
N LEU A 984 2.42 15.44 2.92
CA LEU A 984 2.05 15.52 4.34
C LEU A 984 1.25 16.82 4.54
N ASP A 985 -0.04 16.69 4.79
CA ASP A 985 -0.99 17.81 4.83
C ASP A 985 -2.16 17.39 5.72
N SER A 986 -2.67 18.28 6.57
CA SER A 986 -3.91 17.98 7.30
C SER A 986 -5.08 18.03 6.33
N PHE A 987 -6.01 17.08 6.44
CA PHE A 987 -7.26 17.19 5.71
C PHE A 987 -8.40 16.60 6.52
N SER A 988 -9.50 17.33 6.56
CA SER A 988 -10.75 16.73 7.01
C SER A 988 -11.16 15.69 5.97
N PRO A 989 -11.38 14.41 6.34
CA PRO A 989 -11.92 13.41 5.42
C PRO A 989 -13.16 14.01 4.78
N SER A 990 -13.22 14.02 3.44
CA SER A 990 -14.29 14.71 2.73
C SER A 990 -15.63 14.06 3.04
N GLY A 991 -16.41 14.66 3.94
CA GLY A 991 -17.76 14.17 4.24
C GLY A 991 -18.17 14.07 5.70
N GLY A 992 -17.42 14.61 6.67
CA GLY A 992 -17.94 14.76 8.03
C GLY A 992 -17.84 13.52 8.91
N ALA A 993 -16.74 12.78 8.79
CA ALA A 993 -16.37 11.79 9.81
C ALA A 993 -16.32 12.43 11.20
N VAL A 994 -16.85 11.66 12.14
CA VAL A 994 -16.67 11.70 13.59
C VAL A 994 -15.55 12.64 14.00
N ALA A 995 -15.92 13.75 14.64
CA ALA A 995 -14.99 14.71 15.21
C ALA A 995 -14.03 14.04 16.19
N ASP A 996 -12.87 13.60 15.71
CA ASP A 996 -11.65 13.89 16.42
C ASP A 996 -11.19 15.25 15.91
N ASP A 997 -11.57 16.29 16.65
CA ASP A 997 -11.05 17.67 16.54
C ASP A 997 -9.52 17.72 16.87
N SER A 998 -8.81 16.58 16.83
CA SER A 998 -7.39 16.37 17.18
C SER A 998 -6.47 16.36 15.97
N LEU A 999 -6.95 15.97 14.79
CA LEU A 999 -6.15 15.87 13.57
C LEU A 999 -5.99 17.24 12.87
N ASP A 1000 -5.53 18.23 13.64
CA ASP A 1000 -5.17 19.58 13.16
C ASP A 1000 -3.80 19.60 12.46
N GLN A 1001 -3.06 18.48 12.50
CA GLN A 1001 -1.69 18.33 11.96
C GLN A 1001 -1.63 17.25 10.89
N ALA A 1002 -0.63 17.33 10.00
CA ALA A 1002 -0.37 16.28 9.03
C ALA A 1002 0.13 15.00 9.73
N ILE A 1003 1.04 15.14 10.70
CA ILE A 1003 1.59 14.03 11.49
C ILE A 1003 1.70 14.48 12.95
N ASP A 1004 1.17 13.69 13.88
CA ASP A 1004 1.27 13.93 15.32
C ASP A 1004 1.62 12.64 16.07
N ALA A 1005 2.80 12.60 16.69
CA ALA A 1005 3.23 11.47 17.52
C ALA A 1005 3.65 11.94 18.91
N SER A 1006 3.24 11.21 19.94
CA SER A 1006 3.79 11.41 21.29
C SER A 1006 5.27 10.97 21.39
N GLY A 1007 5.71 10.12 20.46
CA GLY A 1007 7.06 9.58 20.34
C GLY A 1007 7.84 10.12 19.14
N ALA A 1008 8.76 9.32 18.61
CA ALA A 1008 9.52 9.61 17.41
C ALA A 1008 8.65 9.53 16.14
N VAL A 1009 9.05 10.26 15.11
CA VAL A 1009 8.48 10.21 13.76
C VAL A 1009 9.61 9.87 12.80
N SER A 1010 9.44 8.81 12.01
CA SER A 1010 10.30 8.44 10.90
C SER A 1010 9.41 8.17 9.69
N ILE A 1011 9.55 8.97 8.65
CA ILE A 1011 8.82 8.77 7.40
C ILE A 1011 9.84 8.80 6.27
N SER A 1012 9.95 7.71 5.52
CA SER A 1012 10.70 7.68 4.27
C SER A 1012 9.76 7.69 3.07
N GLY A 1013 10.26 8.17 1.92
CA GLY A 1013 9.47 8.28 0.71
C GLY A 1013 10.33 8.21 -0.55
N VAL A 1014 9.83 7.55 -1.60
CA VAL A 1014 10.48 7.57 -2.92
C VAL A 1014 10.07 8.85 -3.68
N GLY A 1015 10.97 9.84 -3.70
CA GLY A 1015 10.79 11.06 -4.49
C GLY A 1015 10.65 12.31 -3.64
N GLN A 1016 9.82 13.27 -4.05
CA GLN A 1016 9.65 14.52 -3.31
C GLN A 1016 8.68 14.32 -2.14
N VAL A 1017 9.14 14.59 -0.92
CA VAL A 1017 8.27 14.78 0.26
C VAL A 1017 7.89 16.27 0.34
N GLN A 1018 6.60 16.56 0.29
CA GLN A 1018 6.03 17.91 0.43
C GLN A 1018 5.30 18.02 1.76
N ILE A 1019 5.73 18.95 2.61
CA ILE A 1019 5.11 19.24 3.90
C ILE A 1019 4.28 20.52 3.74
N ARG A 1020 2.98 20.44 3.97
CA ARG A 1020 2.04 21.58 3.90
C ARG A 1020 1.42 21.94 5.23
N ASP A 1021 1.46 21.03 6.19
CA ASP A 1021 0.99 21.26 7.55
C ASP A 1021 2.00 20.78 8.58
N ASP A 1022 1.69 21.05 9.85
CA ASP A 1022 2.56 20.76 10.97
C ASP A 1022 2.82 19.25 11.12
N ILE A 1023 4.06 18.94 11.50
CA ILE A 1023 4.55 17.62 11.88
C ILE A 1023 5.10 17.77 13.30
N SER A 1024 4.57 16.99 14.23
CA SER A 1024 5.03 16.96 15.61
C SER A 1024 5.38 15.56 16.06
N GLY A 1025 6.46 15.49 16.84
CA GLY A 1025 6.93 14.28 17.52
C GLY A 1025 7.40 14.67 18.91
N GLY A 1026 7.04 13.90 19.94
CA GLY A 1026 7.65 14.02 21.27
C GLY A 1026 9.10 13.52 21.32
N GLY A 1027 9.54 12.79 20.28
CA GLY A 1027 10.90 12.30 20.05
C GLY A 1027 11.60 12.97 18.85
N ASN A 1028 12.52 12.24 18.20
CA ASN A 1028 13.18 12.71 16.98
C ASN A 1028 12.19 12.67 15.81
N VAL A 1029 12.25 13.68 14.94
CA VAL A 1029 11.51 13.72 13.68
C VAL A 1029 12.52 13.56 12.54
N THR A 1030 12.36 12.51 11.74
CA THR A 1030 13.18 12.16 10.57
C THR A 1030 12.26 12.05 9.35
N LEU A 1031 12.58 12.75 8.27
CA LEU A 1031 11.84 12.79 7.00
C LEU A 1031 12.79 12.64 5.82
#